data_AF-A0A553I4T4-F1
#
_entry.id   AF-A0A553I4T4-F1
#
_cell.length_a   1.000
_cell.length_b   1.000
_cell.length_c   1.000
_cell.angle_alpha   90.00
_cell.angle_beta   90.00
_cell.angle_gamma   90.00
#
_symmetry.space_group_name_H-M   'P 1'
#
loop_
_entity.id
_entity.type
_entity.pdbx_description
1 polymer ?
#
loop_
_entity_poly.entity_id
_entity_poly.type
_entity_poly.pdbx_seq_one_letter_code
_entity_poly.pdbx_strand_id
1 'polypeptide(L)'
;MAEVDVAPTFGVELKDGLKPANAWVANGIAWLDDIQNFYRERSALEKEHSARLNALAKKYFEKKTRKSTSLSVGDTPAMTPGSLENASLTIWNTHLTTLEARADEHERYGNELIHKVADPLKYYATKFEELRKRHAEYAMKLEAERDSSYTDLRKVKAKYDAVCQEVESKRKKSESSFDKAKAQSNYQQQLQEMNNMKNTYLIAINVTNKQKEKYYHEFIPEVMDSLQDLSEFRTIKLNSIWTMAASLEAKMLTQSNSMMDHLSQEITRNQPHLDSMMYIRHNMGAFQEPPDKVFEPSPVWHDDDIMITDEPAKIFLRNVLNKSKGQLGDLRREVDKKRREVESVKRLKQKVREGTDKQDEVLVVSHLFALQEDLHQVDRKRLTAEVETSTITSAVGDVTLGAKNHNFKSQTFKIPTNCDLCGERIWGLSAKGFDCRDCGYTCHSKCEMKVPAECPGELSKEERKKTKADRQAAAGALLKPAPGTPDHVTELPDLTRSNTMNSLSSGYAASAHRSISGQVTNPRPSEDTTTPELPGSRPAARKPRLVAPPPPAYISELPGSTVNGFNATKTNEQKGKMVYSFEAGGEGELSVSEGQEVNILEPDDGSGWIKVRAGHKEGIVPATYLEIFAAPIVPQDTGSSQTRPGSTYSNSGSSIGTAAPAVKKKGPAVAPRRGAKKLKYVIALYDYAAQSETEHSMTEGERFVLIKEDPGDGYSRYTQRARLSVTAGTSQGSIWTFVEPEKFCMTCLSSSLMARTATLQRYHTLEYYMNIKGAGLNNMAKAPPEHLPPETCPWNPTIQKLRPPGCASPDFIRRLILPPSPLGWSGPEHCVNGTCVYSNIAQNGGVALITSPQHAQIIQDYSVDADGGAYPPPFYVDEIPGKGIGLRANRSIVKGEELMVRTPTLVTQVDAIAELEVAVRDMMYDIAIAQLPKSRRDAFLGQMGRDIHDRIDTNSFQFFVHGTGEKGGGHLGCYPDIARFNHDCRPNFESSRENRNIAVYESADRYSVHYRITNATLTTIASRDIQRGEELTISYVDVFLPSKERKQRISSWGFECACALCQGPKNETIASDKRLRRFKQLKADLNNFKEMKVTAETGAEYTALHEEEGLYAHLGSAYTRAALNFALFGDEKRSREYALRAAEELSLEKGPESGDAQAMRGLAENPRAHWTWGKRRKVEK
;
A
#
# COMPACT_ATOMS: atom_id res chain seq x y z
N MET A 1 51.39 -23.87 -2.44
CA MET A 1 50.24 -24.01 -1.52
C MET A 1 50.81 -24.21 -0.14
N ALA A 2 50.21 -23.66 0.92
CA ALA A 2 50.54 -24.08 2.28
C ALA A 2 49.87 -25.42 2.55
N GLU A 3 50.50 -26.25 3.39
CA GLU A 3 49.86 -27.46 3.90
C GLU A 3 48.66 -27.07 4.76
N VAL A 4 47.58 -27.86 4.68
CA VAL A 4 46.39 -27.65 5.50
C VAL A 4 46.61 -28.42 6.79
N ASP A 5 46.83 -27.70 7.89
CA ASP A 5 46.82 -28.28 9.24
C ASP A 5 45.52 -29.08 9.42
N VAL A 6 45.67 -30.36 9.78
CA VAL A 6 44.54 -31.22 10.10
C VAL A 6 43.86 -30.65 11.34
N ALA A 7 42.53 -30.46 11.28
CA ALA A 7 41.78 -29.93 12.40
C ALA A 7 41.98 -30.81 13.65
N PRO A 8 42.29 -30.24 14.83
CA PRO A 8 42.58 -31.02 16.03
C PRO A 8 41.35 -31.80 16.49
N THR A 9 41.57 -33.06 16.88
CA THR A 9 40.50 -33.97 17.31
C THR A 9 40.56 -34.24 18.82
N PHE A 10 39.40 -34.45 19.43
CA PHE A 10 39.26 -34.73 20.86
C PHE A 10 40.08 -35.96 21.29
N GLY A 11 40.16 -37.00 20.47
CA GLY A 11 40.90 -38.22 20.74
C GLY A 11 42.42 -38.06 20.72
N VAL A 12 42.95 -37.11 19.94
CA VAL A 12 44.38 -36.79 19.92
C VAL A 12 44.76 -35.85 21.07
N GLU A 13 43.99 -34.79 21.28
CA GLU A 13 44.35 -33.71 22.23
C GLU A 13 43.90 -34.01 23.67
N LEU A 14 42.70 -34.56 23.87
CA LEU A 14 42.04 -34.63 25.18
C LEU A 14 42.14 -36.03 25.81
N LYS A 15 43.36 -36.53 25.98
CA LYS A 15 43.68 -37.93 26.36
C LYS A 15 43.00 -38.46 27.64
N ASP A 16 42.76 -37.60 28.63
CA ASP A 16 41.97 -37.90 29.84
C ASP A 16 40.65 -37.08 29.92
N GLY A 17 40.30 -36.38 28.84
CA GLY A 17 39.25 -35.35 28.81
C GLY A 17 37.81 -35.85 28.58
N LEU A 18 37.57 -37.17 28.53
CA LEU A 18 36.25 -37.74 28.19
C LEU A 18 35.12 -37.25 29.10
N LYS A 19 35.34 -37.20 30.41
CA LYS A 19 34.30 -36.80 31.38
C LYS A 19 33.88 -35.32 31.18
N PRO A 20 34.80 -34.33 31.12
CA PRO A 20 34.43 -32.96 30.78
C PRO A 20 33.93 -32.78 29.32
N ALA A 21 34.48 -33.49 28.33
CA ALA A 21 34.00 -33.41 26.94
C ALA A 21 32.53 -33.87 26.82
N ASN A 22 32.19 -35.03 27.37
CA ASN A 22 30.80 -35.52 27.39
C ASN A 22 29.84 -34.57 28.14
N ALA A 23 30.29 -33.93 29.22
CA ALA A 23 29.50 -32.93 29.94
C ALA A 23 29.29 -31.64 29.10
N TRP A 24 30.32 -31.18 28.37
CA TRP A 24 30.21 -30.05 27.46
C TRP A 24 29.24 -30.34 26.29
N VAL A 25 29.30 -31.53 25.71
CA VAL A 25 28.32 -31.97 24.69
C VAL A 25 26.91 -32.03 25.26
N ALA A 26 26.72 -32.55 26.47
CA ALA A 26 25.41 -32.59 27.14
C ALA A 26 24.82 -31.18 27.34
N ASN A 27 25.61 -30.23 27.85
CA ASN A 27 25.21 -28.83 28.01
C ASN A 27 24.82 -28.21 26.66
N GLY A 28 25.60 -28.48 25.60
CA GLY A 28 25.31 -28.01 24.25
C GLY A 28 24.03 -28.59 23.64
N ILE A 29 23.62 -29.79 24.03
CA ILE A 29 22.34 -30.41 23.62
C ILE A 29 21.18 -29.84 24.43
N ALA A 30 21.34 -29.67 25.75
CA ALA A 30 20.31 -29.11 26.64
C ALA A 30 19.89 -27.69 26.23
N TRP A 31 20.84 -26.85 25.83
CA TRP A 31 20.60 -25.48 25.35
C TRP A 31 19.65 -25.38 24.13
N LEU A 32 19.45 -26.46 23.39
CA LEU A 32 18.44 -26.49 22.32
C LEU A 32 17.00 -26.33 22.84
N ASP A 33 16.74 -26.61 24.13
CA ASP A 33 15.42 -26.39 24.72
C ASP A 33 15.13 -24.90 24.94
N ASP A 34 16.11 -24.12 25.41
CA ASP A 34 15.99 -22.66 25.54
C ASP A 34 15.66 -22.01 24.19
N ILE A 35 16.35 -22.46 23.13
CA ILE A 35 16.15 -21.95 21.76
C ILE A 35 14.76 -22.35 21.23
N GLN A 36 14.29 -23.58 21.44
CA GLN A 36 12.97 -23.99 20.95
C GLN A 36 11.84 -23.32 21.74
N ASN A 37 12.01 -23.07 23.03
CA ASN A 37 11.05 -22.31 23.85
C ASN A 37 10.98 -20.84 23.40
N PHE A 38 12.10 -20.18 23.13
CA PHE A 38 12.13 -18.82 22.54
C PHE A 38 11.28 -18.71 21.26
N TYR A 39 11.37 -19.69 20.34
CA TYR A 39 10.56 -19.67 19.12
C TYR A 39 9.07 -19.94 19.36
N ARG A 40 8.69 -20.62 20.45
CA ARG A 40 7.27 -20.76 20.87
C ARG A 40 6.73 -19.47 21.48
N GLU A 41 7.52 -18.77 22.30
CA GLU A 41 7.16 -17.46 22.83
C GLU A 41 7.04 -16.42 21.70
N ARG A 42 7.99 -16.40 20.75
CA ARG A 42 7.87 -15.56 19.55
C ARG A 42 6.61 -15.87 18.75
N SER A 43 6.31 -17.15 18.49
CA SER A 43 5.07 -17.58 17.82
C SER A 43 3.79 -17.08 18.52
N ALA A 44 3.76 -17.07 19.85
CA ALA A 44 2.63 -16.54 20.61
C ALA A 44 2.45 -15.02 20.41
N LEU A 45 3.54 -14.25 20.36
CA LEU A 45 3.51 -12.81 20.09
C LEU A 45 2.99 -12.48 18.68
N GLU A 46 3.44 -13.21 17.66
CA GLU A 46 2.95 -13.03 16.26
C GLU A 46 1.44 -13.33 16.16
N LYS A 47 0.96 -14.37 16.86
CA LYS A 47 -0.47 -14.73 16.92
C LYS A 47 -1.30 -13.71 17.69
N GLU A 48 -0.78 -13.15 18.78
CA GLU A 48 -1.46 -12.05 19.47
C GLU A 48 -1.52 -10.79 18.59
N HIS A 49 -0.45 -10.48 17.85
CA HIS A 49 -0.43 -9.37 16.90
C HIS A 49 -1.51 -9.54 15.82
N SER A 50 -1.55 -10.72 15.18
CA SER A 50 -2.60 -11.12 14.23
C SER A 50 -4.01 -10.93 14.80
N ALA A 51 -4.30 -11.52 15.97
CA ALA A 51 -5.62 -11.42 16.59
C ALA A 51 -6.05 -9.98 16.88
N ARG A 52 -5.10 -9.11 17.29
CA ARG A 52 -5.35 -7.68 17.50
C ARG A 52 -5.62 -6.93 16.19
N LEU A 53 -4.92 -7.25 15.10
CA LEU A 53 -5.16 -6.66 13.77
C LEU A 53 -6.52 -7.10 13.19
N ASN A 54 -6.84 -8.40 13.20
CA ASN A 54 -8.11 -8.91 12.69
C ASN A 54 -9.31 -8.38 13.51
N ALA A 55 -9.18 -8.24 14.83
CA ALA A 55 -10.20 -7.59 15.66
C ALA A 55 -10.39 -6.09 15.33
N LEU A 56 -9.32 -5.39 14.95
CA LEU A 56 -9.39 -3.99 14.53
C LEU A 56 -10.06 -3.85 13.16
N ALA A 57 -9.68 -4.66 12.17
CA ALA A 57 -10.25 -4.61 10.83
C ALA A 57 -11.77 -4.87 10.85
N LYS A 58 -12.20 -5.99 11.46
CA LYS A 58 -13.61 -6.36 11.61
C LYS A 58 -14.45 -5.25 12.25
N LYS A 59 -13.96 -4.64 13.33
CA LYS A 59 -14.61 -3.51 14.03
C LYS A 59 -14.85 -2.31 13.12
N TYR A 60 -14.02 -2.09 12.11
CA TYR A 60 -14.17 -1.00 11.14
C TYR A 60 -14.93 -1.41 9.87
N PHE A 61 -14.92 -2.68 9.46
CA PHE A 61 -15.89 -3.20 8.48
C PHE A 61 -17.33 -3.04 8.96
N GLU A 62 -17.62 -3.44 10.20
CA GLU A 62 -18.95 -3.27 10.79
C GLU A 62 -19.38 -1.79 10.87
N LYS A 63 -18.43 -0.84 10.96
CA LYS A 63 -18.70 0.61 10.88
C LYS A 63 -18.91 1.09 9.45
N LYS A 64 -18.11 0.59 8.50
CA LYS A 64 -18.22 0.88 7.05
C LYS A 64 -19.59 0.48 6.53
N THR A 65 -20.02 -0.77 6.75
CA THR A 65 -21.32 -1.28 6.28
C THR A 65 -22.49 -0.46 6.81
N ARG A 66 -22.43 -0.01 8.09
CA ARG A 66 -23.45 0.86 8.70
C ARG A 66 -23.52 2.27 8.11
N LYS A 67 -22.52 2.74 7.36
CA LYS A 67 -22.48 4.08 6.76
C LYS A 67 -22.42 4.08 5.22
N SER A 68 -22.28 2.93 4.58
CA SER A 68 -21.92 2.83 3.16
C SER A 68 -22.90 3.58 2.23
N THR A 69 -24.21 3.40 2.41
CA THR A 69 -25.25 4.11 1.63
C THR A 69 -25.19 5.62 1.83
N SER A 70 -25.20 6.08 3.10
CA SER A 70 -25.19 7.50 3.48
C SER A 70 -23.95 8.23 2.92
N LEU A 71 -22.77 7.62 3.02
CA LEU A 71 -21.53 8.18 2.50
C LEU A 71 -21.43 8.09 0.96
N SER A 72 -22.11 7.13 0.31
CA SER A 72 -22.08 6.99 -1.15
C SER A 72 -23.04 7.92 -1.90
N VAL A 73 -24.25 8.12 -1.36
CA VAL A 73 -25.35 8.82 -2.06
C VAL A 73 -26.21 9.73 -1.17
N GLY A 74 -25.85 9.91 0.11
CA GLY A 74 -26.65 10.66 1.09
C GLY A 74 -27.74 9.83 1.76
N ASP A 75 -28.43 10.43 2.73
CA ASP A 75 -29.42 9.75 3.57
C ASP A 75 -30.78 9.55 2.89
N THR A 76 -31.10 10.36 1.87
CA THR A 76 -32.38 10.39 1.16
C THR A 76 -32.21 10.41 -0.37
N PRO A 77 -31.52 9.42 -0.97
CA PRO A 77 -31.22 9.41 -2.40
C PRO A 77 -32.50 9.31 -3.24
N ALA A 78 -32.52 10.01 -4.38
CA ALA A 78 -33.65 9.98 -5.31
C ALA A 78 -33.80 8.65 -6.07
N MET A 79 -32.73 7.85 -6.14
CA MET A 79 -32.73 6.47 -6.65
C MET A 79 -31.90 5.56 -5.73
N THR A 80 -32.41 4.38 -5.41
CA THR A 80 -31.69 3.38 -4.59
C THR A 80 -30.39 2.92 -5.26
N PRO A 81 -29.21 2.98 -4.60
CA PRO A 81 -27.92 2.65 -5.20
C PRO A 81 -27.63 1.14 -5.30
N GLY A 82 -28.51 0.29 -4.75
CA GLY A 82 -28.21 -1.14 -4.58
C GLY A 82 -27.00 -1.34 -3.66
N SER A 83 -26.06 -2.19 -4.10
CA SER A 83 -24.81 -2.48 -3.38
C SER A 83 -23.60 -1.67 -3.88
N LEU A 84 -23.81 -0.60 -4.64
CA LEU A 84 -22.74 0.23 -5.19
C LEU A 84 -22.20 1.20 -4.13
N GLU A 85 -20.90 1.16 -3.91
CA GLU A 85 -20.18 2.10 -3.04
C GLU A 85 -19.48 3.20 -3.89
N ASN A 86 -19.14 4.32 -3.26
CA ASN A 86 -18.29 5.33 -3.90
C ASN A 86 -16.80 4.93 -3.90
N ALA A 87 -15.96 5.68 -4.60
CA ALA A 87 -14.53 5.37 -4.74
C ALA A 87 -13.80 5.45 -3.40
N SER A 88 -14.06 6.47 -2.57
CA SER A 88 -13.43 6.59 -1.25
C SER A 88 -13.77 5.42 -0.30
N LEU A 89 -15.02 4.92 -0.32
CA LEU A 89 -15.40 3.72 0.43
C LEU A 89 -14.78 2.44 -0.14
N THR A 90 -14.63 2.36 -1.45
CA THR A 90 -13.95 1.24 -2.12
C THR A 90 -12.48 1.18 -1.68
N ILE A 91 -11.77 2.30 -1.66
CA ILE A 91 -10.38 2.37 -1.17
C ILE A 91 -10.28 2.14 0.34
N TRP A 92 -11.25 2.59 1.13
CA TRP A 92 -11.35 2.21 2.54
C TRP A 92 -11.57 0.70 2.73
N ASN A 93 -12.27 0.04 1.80
CA ASN A 93 -12.37 -1.43 1.76
C ASN A 93 -11.00 -2.07 1.50
N THR A 94 -10.21 -1.52 0.57
CA THR A 94 -8.84 -1.97 0.30
C THR A 94 -7.94 -1.83 1.53
N HIS A 95 -8.02 -0.71 2.26
CA HIS A 95 -7.29 -0.55 3.53
C HIS A 95 -7.63 -1.64 4.56
N LEU A 96 -8.92 -1.92 4.77
CA LEU A 96 -9.37 -2.89 5.77
C LEU A 96 -9.07 -4.35 5.36
N THR A 97 -9.30 -4.72 4.10
CA THR A 97 -8.95 -6.06 3.59
C THR A 97 -7.44 -6.31 3.60
N THR A 98 -6.63 -5.27 3.31
CA THR A 98 -5.17 -5.35 3.44
C THR A 98 -4.73 -5.57 4.90
N LEU A 99 -5.47 -5.01 5.87
CA LEU A 99 -5.19 -5.19 7.29
C LEU A 99 -5.49 -6.63 7.77
N GLU A 100 -6.57 -7.24 7.28
CA GLU A 100 -6.86 -8.67 7.50
C GLU A 100 -5.82 -9.57 6.83
N ALA A 101 -5.45 -9.30 5.58
CA ALA A 101 -4.42 -10.05 4.87
C ALA A 101 -3.05 -10.04 5.60
N ARG A 102 -2.68 -8.90 6.22
CA ARG A 102 -1.49 -8.82 7.09
C ARG A 102 -1.67 -9.55 8.42
N ALA A 103 -2.87 -9.57 9.01
CA ALA A 103 -3.14 -10.36 10.20
C ALA A 103 -2.96 -11.87 9.93
N ASP A 104 -3.50 -12.37 8.82
CA ASP A 104 -3.39 -13.77 8.41
C ASP A 104 -1.94 -14.16 8.06
N GLU A 105 -1.15 -13.21 7.56
CA GLU A 105 0.29 -13.36 7.36
C GLU A 105 1.06 -13.55 8.68
N HIS A 106 0.78 -12.74 9.70
CA HIS A 106 1.39 -12.90 11.03
C HIS A 106 0.96 -14.21 11.71
N GLU A 107 -0.30 -14.65 11.58
CA GLU A 107 -0.71 -15.97 12.08
C GLU A 107 0.02 -17.11 11.34
N ARG A 108 0.12 -17.03 10.01
CA ARG A 108 0.83 -18.03 9.20
C ARG A 108 2.31 -18.11 9.59
N TYR A 109 2.99 -16.98 9.72
CA TYR A 109 4.39 -16.91 10.16
C TYR A 109 4.56 -17.49 11.57
N GLY A 110 3.69 -17.12 12.52
CA GLY A 110 3.66 -17.70 13.86
C GLY A 110 3.49 -19.22 13.85
N ASN A 111 2.66 -19.77 12.96
CA ASN A 111 2.52 -21.23 12.79
C ASN A 111 3.77 -21.87 12.15
N GLU A 112 4.39 -21.24 11.15
CA GLU A 112 5.63 -21.74 10.53
C GLU A 112 6.81 -21.77 11.53
N LEU A 113 6.92 -20.80 12.45
CA LEU A 113 7.93 -20.82 13.53
C LEU A 113 7.80 -22.04 14.46
N ILE A 114 6.59 -22.54 14.71
CA ILE A 114 6.41 -23.78 15.50
C ILE A 114 6.91 -24.97 14.69
N HIS A 115 6.32 -25.21 13.53
CA HIS A 115 6.48 -26.47 12.81
C HIS A 115 7.82 -26.60 12.05
N LYS A 116 8.45 -25.49 11.67
CA LYS A 116 9.72 -25.49 10.90
C LYS A 116 10.94 -25.12 11.75
N VAL A 117 10.76 -24.66 12.99
CA VAL A 117 11.87 -24.24 13.87
C VAL A 117 11.79 -24.92 15.24
N ALA A 118 10.76 -24.66 16.04
CA ALA A 118 10.68 -25.17 17.42
C ALA A 118 10.51 -26.71 17.51
N ASP A 119 9.64 -27.30 16.68
CA ASP A 119 9.42 -28.75 16.68
C ASP A 119 10.65 -29.55 16.16
N PRO A 120 11.33 -29.14 15.07
CA PRO A 120 12.62 -29.71 14.67
C PRO A 120 13.72 -29.61 15.73
N LEU A 121 13.86 -28.47 16.43
CA LEU A 121 14.85 -28.32 17.50
C LEU A 121 14.62 -29.34 18.62
N LYS A 122 13.37 -29.49 19.07
CA LYS A 122 12.97 -30.48 20.09
C LYS A 122 13.25 -31.93 19.64
N TYR A 123 12.97 -32.25 18.38
CA TYR A 123 13.30 -33.55 17.80
C TYR A 123 14.82 -33.82 17.83
N TYR A 124 15.63 -32.90 17.34
CA TYR A 124 17.09 -33.06 17.29
C TYR A 124 17.71 -33.09 18.69
N ALA A 125 17.25 -32.27 19.64
CA ALA A 125 17.70 -32.31 21.03
C ALA A 125 17.50 -33.71 21.66
N THR A 126 16.32 -34.30 21.45
CA THR A 126 15.99 -35.66 21.90
C THR A 126 16.95 -36.69 21.26
N LYS A 127 17.17 -36.60 19.94
CA LYS A 127 17.99 -37.57 19.20
C LYS A 127 19.49 -37.44 19.45
N PHE A 128 20.00 -36.24 19.72
CA PHE A 128 21.40 -36.06 20.12
C PHE A 128 21.66 -36.56 21.54
N GLU A 129 20.72 -36.40 22.48
CA GLU A 129 20.87 -36.98 23.83
C GLU A 129 20.77 -38.53 23.81
N GLU A 130 19.91 -39.11 22.97
CA GLU A 130 19.90 -40.56 22.69
C GLU A 130 21.23 -41.08 22.10
N LEU A 131 21.96 -40.26 21.33
CA LEU A 131 23.28 -40.60 20.81
C LEU A 131 24.36 -40.43 21.88
N ARG A 132 24.37 -39.30 22.61
CA ARG A 132 25.35 -39.00 23.66
C ARG A 132 25.31 -40.03 24.80
N LYS A 133 24.12 -40.50 25.19
CA LYS A 133 23.98 -41.60 26.17
C LYS A 133 24.72 -42.87 25.73
N ARG A 134 24.55 -43.30 24.47
CA ARG A 134 25.23 -44.49 23.92
C ARG A 134 26.76 -44.36 23.91
N HIS A 135 27.31 -43.16 23.67
CA HIS A 135 28.76 -42.92 23.78
C HIS A 135 29.24 -43.10 25.23
N ALA A 136 28.51 -42.53 26.21
CA ALA A 136 28.84 -42.66 27.62
C ALA A 136 28.72 -44.12 28.12
N GLU A 137 27.67 -44.84 27.72
CA GLU A 137 27.47 -46.26 28.01
C GLU A 137 28.59 -47.14 27.43
N TYR A 138 29.00 -46.88 26.19
CA TYR A 138 30.10 -47.62 25.55
C TYR A 138 31.44 -47.33 26.21
N ALA A 139 31.74 -46.07 26.57
CA ALA A 139 32.94 -45.74 27.30
C ALA A 139 32.99 -46.37 28.71
N MET A 140 31.85 -46.42 29.42
CA MET A 140 31.75 -47.15 30.70
C MET A 140 32.03 -48.65 30.54
N LYS A 141 31.60 -49.26 29.44
CA LYS A 141 31.93 -50.66 29.10
C LYS A 141 33.43 -50.85 28.88
N LEU A 142 34.07 -49.98 28.10
CA LEU A 142 35.52 -50.01 27.87
C LEU A 142 36.32 -49.83 29.18
N GLU A 143 35.90 -48.91 30.06
CA GLU A 143 36.50 -48.69 31.39
C GLU A 143 36.37 -49.96 32.28
N ALA A 144 35.24 -50.66 32.23
CA ALA A 144 35.05 -51.92 32.96
C ALA A 144 35.90 -53.08 32.39
N GLU A 145 36.03 -53.20 31.06
CA GLU A 145 36.87 -54.23 30.41
C GLU A 145 38.37 -54.05 30.71
N ARG A 146 38.84 -52.80 30.73
CA ARG A 146 40.18 -52.40 31.21
C ARG A 146 40.41 -52.86 32.65
N ASP A 147 39.50 -52.52 33.55
CA ASP A 147 39.67 -52.80 34.99
C ASP A 147 39.51 -54.27 35.35
N SER A 148 38.72 -55.05 34.58
CA SER A 148 38.74 -56.51 34.65
C SER A 148 40.12 -57.05 34.29
N SER A 149 40.70 -56.59 33.18
CA SER A 149 42.00 -57.06 32.69
C SER A 149 43.14 -56.78 33.70
N TYR A 150 43.15 -55.60 34.33
CA TYR A 150 44.06 -55.29 35.45
C TYR A 150 43.81 -56.14 36.70
N THR A 151 42.56 -56.55 36.93
CA THR A 151 42.19 -57.40 38.07
C THR A 151 42.59 -58.85 37.86
N ASP A 152 42.49 -59.37 36.64
CA ASP A 152 42.96 -60.71 36.30
C ASP A 152 44.48 -60.82 36.29
N LEU A 153 45.21 -59.79 35.82
CA LEU A 153 46.67 -59.74 35.97
C LEU A 153 47.11 -59.82 37.45
N ARG A 154 46.39 -59.14 38.35
CA ARG A 154 46.63 -59.21 39.81
C ARG A 154 46.37 -60.62 40.37
N LYS A 155 45.31 -61.32 39.91
CA LYS A 155 45.04 -62.72 40.28
C LYS A 155 46.16 -63.67 39.81
N VAL A 156 46.66 -63.49 38.58
CA VAL A 156 47.75 -64.32 38.03
C VAL A 156 49.07 -64.06 38.76
N LYS A 157 49.39 -62.79 39.09
CA LYS A 157 50.55 -62.47 39.93
C LYS A 157 50.46 -63.17 41.30
N ALA A 158 49.31 -63.09 41.99
CA ALA A 158 49.14 -63.72 43.29
C ALA A 158 49.36 -65.25 43.25
N LYS A 159 48.93 -65.93 42.18
CA LYS A 159 49.23 -67.35 41.94
C LYS A 159 50.73 -67.59 41.75
N TYR A 160 51.41 -66.78 40.94
CA TYR A 160 52.86 -66.86 40.77
C TYR A 160 53.64 -66.64 42.08
N ASP A 161 53.25 -65.64 42.87
CA ASP A 161 53.86 -65.34 44.16
C ASP A 161 53.68 -66.53 45.14
N ALA A 162 52.50 -67.16 45.17
CA ALA A 162 52.23 -68.33 45.99
C ALA A 162 53.06 -69.56 45.56
N VAL A 163 53.11 -69.89 44.26
CA VAL A 163 53.91 -71.02 43.77
C VAL A 163 55.42 -70.78 44.00
N CYS A 164 55.89 -69.53 43.98
CA CYS A 164 57.26 -69.19 44.41
C CYS A 164 57.51 -69.50 45.89
N GLN A 165 56.56 -69.21 46.79
CA GLN A 165 56.65 -69.56 48.22
C GLN A 165 56.67 -71.08 48.41
N GLU A 166 55.90 -71.83 47.61
CA GLU A 166 55.94 -73.29 47.63
C GLU A 166 57.29 -73.85 47.16
N VAL A 167 57.91 -73.32 46.10
CA VAL A 167 59.27 -73.71 45.67
C VAL A 167 60.29 -73.53 46.80
N GLU A 168 60.25 -72.39 47.50
CA GLU A 168 61.17 -72.13 48.63
C GLU A 168 60.88 -73.02 49.84
N SER A 169 59.62 -73.38 50.08
CA SER A 169 59.21 -74.38 51.09
C SER A 169 59.69 -75.79 50.74
N LYS A 170 59.66 -76.17 49.45
CA LYS A 170 60.18 -77.45 48.96
C LYS A 170 61.72 -77.47 48.99
N ARG A 171 62.42 -76.38 48.64
CA ARG A 171 63.90 -76.26 48.71
C ARG A 171 64.45 -76.55 50.10
N LYS A 172 63.88 -75.89 51.12
CA LYS A 172 64.25 -76.09 52.53
C LYS A 172 64.03 -77.53 52.99
N LYS A 173 63.05 -78.23 52.41
CA LYS A 173 62.77 -79.66 52.69
C LYS A 173 63.72 -80.60 51.94
N SER A 174 64.17 -80.30 50.73
CA SER A 174 65.24 -81.07 50.06
C SER A 174 66.59 -80.97 50.78
N GLU A 175 66.88 -79.83 51.43
CA GLU A 175 68.10 -79.63 52.20
C GLU A 175 68.10 -80.37 53.57
N SER A 176 66.93 -80.71 54.11
CA SER A 176 66.75 -81.26 55.47
C SER A 176 66.13 -82.67 55.54
N SER A 177 65.67 -83.24 54.42
CA SER A 177 65.03 -84.56 54.39
C SER A 177 66.03 -85.73 54.55
N PHE A 178 65.59 -86.78 55.24
CA PHE A 178 66.26 -88.09 55.31
C PHE A 178 66.18 -88.83 53.96
N ASP A 179 64.99 -88.88 53.35
CA ASP A 179 64.83 -89.30 51.96
C ASP A 179 65.14 -88.12 51.03
N LYS A 180 66.41 -88.00 50.64
CA LYS A 180 66.88 -86.93 49.76
C LYS A 180 66.37 -87.09 48.33
N ALA A 181 66.29 -88.31 47.80
CA ALA A 181 65.90 -88.55 46.41
C ALA A 181 64.46 -88.10 46.12
N LYS A 182 63.51 -88.46 47.00
CA LYS A 182 62.10 -88.04 46.88
C LYS A 182 61.92 -86.55 47.13
N ALA A 183 62.66 -85.98 48.08
CA ALA A 183 62.60 -84.54 48.36
C ALA A 183 63.17 -83.70 47.19
N GLN A 184 64.28 -84.13 46.58
CA GLN A 184 64.86 -83.54 45.38
C GLN A 184 63.87 -83.58 44.21
N SER A 185 63.23 -84.73 43.96
CA SER A 185 62.22 -84.89 42.90
C SER A 185 61.01 -83.95 43.08
N ASN A 186 60.47 -83.88 44.30
CA ASN A 186 59.36 -82.97 44.62
C ASN A 186 59.73 -81.48 44.47
N TYR A 187 60.99 -81.11 44.75
CA TYR A 187 61.51 -79.76 44.49
C TYR A 187 61.64 -79.49 42.98
N GLN A 188 62.18 -80.44 42.22
CA GLN A 188 62.33 -80.37 40.76
C GLN A 188 60.96 -80.18 40.06
N GLN A 189 59.93 -80.92 40.50
CA GLN A 189 58.57 -80.82 39.99
C GLN A 189 57.94 -79.44 40.29
N GLN A 190 58.06 -78.95 41.53
CA GLN A 190 57.56 -77.62 41.89
C GLN A 190 58.29 -76.51 41.11
N LEU A 191 59.58 -76.68 40.80
CA LEU A 191 60.35 -75.78 39.94
C LEU A 191 59.77 -75.69 38.51
N GLN A 192 59.35 -76.82 37.94
CA GLN A 192 58.68 -76.85 36.64
C GLN A 192 57.31 -76.16 36.69
N GLU A 193 56.52 -76.40 37.74
CA GLU A 193 55.23 -75.73 37.94
C GLU A 193 55.38 -74.21 38.12
N MET A 194 56.39 -73.76 38.88
CA MET A 194 56.74 -72.35 39.01
C MET A 194 57.14 -71.73 37.67
N ASN A 195 57.95 -72.41 36.87
CA ASN A 195 58.33 -71.93 35.54
C ASN A 195 57.10 -71.82 34.60
N ASN A 196 56.16 -72.77 34.66
CA ASN A 196 54.92 -72.70 33.90
C ASN A 196 54.01 -71.55 34.38
N MET A 197 53.90 -71.32 35.69
CA MET A 197 53.16 -70.19 36.26
C MET A 197 53.84 -68.85 35.94
N LYS A 198 55.17 -68.79 35.90
CA LYS A 198 55.97 -67.64 35.48
C LYS A 198 55.71 -67.29 34.01
N ASN A 199 55.73 -68.29 33.13
CA ASN A 199 55.40 -68.12 31.72
C ASN A 199 53.95 -67.62 31.55
N THR A 200 53.00 -68.19 32.31
CA THR A 200 51.60 -67.73 32.35
C THR A 200 51.48 -66.27 32.79
N TYR A 201 52.23 -65.85 33.81
CA TYR A 201 52.26 -64.46 34.28
C TYR A 201 52.88 -63.50 33.26
N LEU A 202 53.98 -63.90 32.59
CA LEU A 202 54.59 -63.11 31.51
C LEU A 202 53.65 -62.95 30.29
N ILE A 203 52.92 -64.00 29.93
CA ILE A 203 51.88 -63.93 28.88
C ILE A 203 50.76 -62.96 29.32
N ALA A 204 50.29 -63.05 30.58
CA ALA A 204 49.27 -62.15 31.11
C ALA A 204 49.73 -60.68 31.08
N ILE A 205 50.97 -60.38 31.48
CA ILE A 205 51.56 -59.02 31.38
C ILE A 205 51.48 -58.50 29.94
N ASN A 206 51.85 -59.32 28.95
CA ASN A 206 51.89 -58.91 27.55
C ASN A 206 50.47 -58.66 27.00
N VAL A 207 49.51 -59.54 27.33
CA VAL A 207 48.09 -59.36 26.95
C VAL A 207 47.51 -58.09 27.57
N THR A 208 47.65 -57.90 28.88
CA THR A 208 47.14 -56.71 29.58
C THR A 208 47.80 -55.42 29.10
N ASN A 209 49.10 -55.43 28.77
CA ASN A 209 49.77 -54.28 28.17
C ASN A 209 49.23 -53.94 26.78
N LYS A 210 48.93 -54.94 25.93
CA LYS A 210 48.36 -54.70 24.59
C LYS A 210 46.90 -54.24 24.64
N GLN A 211 46.12 -54.74 25.60
CA GLN A 211 44.77 -54.24 25.89
C GLN A 211 44.79 -52.79 26.37
N LYS A 212 45.72 -52.44 27.28
CA LYS A 212 45.95 -51.05 27.71
C LYS A 212 46.32 -50.14 26.53
N GLU A 213 47.26 -50.58 25.68
CA GLU A 213 47.69 -49.84 24.50
C GLU A 213 46.49 -49.53 23.58
N LYS A 214 45.68 -50.53 23.25
CA LYS A 214 44.44 -50.37 22.47
C LYS A 214 43.42 -49.45 23.13
N TYR A 215 43.21 -49.56 24.45
CA TYR A 215 42.29 -48.69 25.18
C TYR A 215 42.69 -47.20 25.07
N TYR A 216 43.96 -46.85 25.29
CA TYR A 216 44.41 -45.46 25.33
C TYR A 216 44.80 -44.86 23.97
N HIS A 217 45.08 -45.68 22.95
CA HIS A 217 45.55 -45.20 21.64
C HIS A 217 44.62 -45.52 20.46
N GLU A 218 43.49 -46.21 20.72
CA GLU A 218 42.51 -46.56 19.69
C GLU A 218 41.08 -46.32 20.22
N PHE A 219 40.62 -47.09 21.21
CA PHE A 219 39.20 -47.13 21.57
C PHE A 219 38.69 -45.86 22.27
N ILE A 220 39.45 -45.26 23.20
CA ILE A 220 39.05 -43.99 23.81
C ILE A 220 39.15 -42.81 22.81
N PRO A 221 40.22 -42.68 22.01
CA PRO A 221 40.25 -41.71 20.91
C PRO A 221 39.05 -41.80 19.95
N GLU A 222 38.68 -43.00 19.49
CA GLU A 222 37.52 -43.20 18.59
C GLU A 222 36.20 -42.71 19.21
N VAL A 223 35.95 -42.99 20.49
CA VAL A 223 34.75 -42.51 21.19
C VAL A 223 34.78 -41.00 21.43
N MET A 224 35.97 -40.43 21.62
CA MET A 224 36.17 -38.98 21.78
C MET A 224 35.91 -38.21 20.48
N ASP A 225 36.42 -38.71 19.35
CA ASP A 225 36.20 -38.10 18.04
C ASP A 225 34.73 -38.23 17.61
N SER A 226 34.09 -39.38 17.89
CA SER A 226 32.65 -39.54 17.64
C SER A 226 31.77 -38.62 18.54
N LEU A 227 32.25 -38.25 19.74
CA LEU A 227 31.61 -37.21 20.58
C LEU A 227 31.84 -35.79 20.04
N GLN A 228 32.97 -35.52 19.37
CA GLN A 228 33.21 -34.26 18.66
C GLN A 228 32.25 -34.13 17.47
N ASP A 229 32.19 -35.16 16.61
CA ASP A 229 31.26 -35.26 15.47
C ASP A 229 29.82 -34.99 15.88
N LEU A 230 29.38 -35.54 17.03
CA LEU A 230 28.03 -35.30 17.55
C LEU A 230 27.76 -33.82 17.89
N SER A 231 28.75 -33.10 18.43
CA SER A 231 28.63 -31.68 18.76
C SER A 231 28.73 -30.77 17.52
N GLU A 232 29.56 -31.14 16.55
CA GLU A 232 29.68 -30.44 15.27
C GLU A 232 28.41 -30.65 14.43
N PHE A 233 27.90 -31.88 14.33
CA PHE A 233 26.65 -32.19 13.64
C PHE A 233 25.44 -31.48 14.27
N ARG A 234 25.38 -31.41 15.60
CA ARG A 234 24.41 -30.55 16.33
C ARG A 234 24.51 -29.09 15.87
N THR A 235 25.72 -28.55 15.76
CA THR A 235 25.97 -27.16 15.36
C THR A 235 25.58 -26.91 13.90
N ILE A 236 25.89 -27.85 12.99
CA ILE A 236 25.48 -27.82 11.58
C ILE A 236 23.94 -27.83 11.46
N LYS A 237 23.24 -28.67 12.23
CA LYS A 237 21.78 -28.72 12.23
C LYS A 237 21.13 -27.47 12.84
N LEU A 238 21.70 -26.92 13.92
CA LEU A 238 21.25 -25.67 14.51
C LEU A 238 21.38 -24.49 13.52
N ASN A 239 22.53 -24.38 12.84
CA ASN A 239 22.74 -23.38 11.78
C ASN A 239 21.69 -23.51 10.66
N SER A 240 21.44 -24.73 10.18
CA SER A 240 20.40 -24.98 9.16
C SER A 240 19.00 -24.56 9.61
N ILE A 241 18.67 -24.70 10.90
CA ILE A 241 17.36 -24.30 11.45
C ILE A 241 17.28 -22.78 11.62
N TRP A 242 18.36 -22.10 12.04
CA TRP A 242 18.41 -20.64 12.07
C TRP A 242 18.34 -20.01 10.67
N THR A 243 18.97 -20.62 9.66
CA THR A 243 18.81 -20.20 8.26
C THR A 243 17.35 -20.34 7.79
N MET A 244 16.65 -21.40 8.20
CA MET A 244 15.21 -21.56 7.94
C MET A 244 14.39 -20.47 8.67
N ALA A 245 14.65 -20.20 9.96
CA ALA A 245 13.93 -19.17 10.71
C ALA A 245 14.08 -17.77 10.06
N ALA A 246 15.29 -17.40 9.64
CA ALA A 246 15.56 -16.15 8.95
C ALA A 246 14.91 -16.07 7.55
N SER A 247 14.82 -17.19 6.81
CA SER A 247 14.17 -17.20 5.50
C SER A 247 12.65 -17.06 5.59
N LEU A 248 12.02 -17.60 6.65
CA LEU A 248 10.59 -17.41 6.93
C LEU A 248 10.28 -15.93 7.23
N GLU A 249 11.13 -15.26 8.01
CA GLU A 249 11.00 -13.84 8.34
C GLU A 249 11.20 -12.94 7.10
N ALA A 250 12.23 -13.21 6.29
CA ALA A 250 12.45 -12.51 5.03
C ALA A 250 11.30 -12.71 4.03
N LYS A 251 10.70 -13.91 3.98
CA LYS A 251 9.50 -14.20 3.16
C LYS A 251 8.29 -13.39 3.62
N MET A 252 8.04 -13.33 4.94
CA MET A 252 6.96 -12.54 5.52
C MET A 252 7.11 -11.05 5.20
N LEU A 253 8.31 -10.47 5.42
CA LEU A 253 8.59 -9.07 5.10
C LEU A 253 8.41 -8.74 3.61
N THR A 254 8.81 -9.66 2.72
CA THR A 254 8.62 -9.51 1.27
C THR A 254 7.13 -9.48 0.89
N GLN A 255 6.32 -10.33 1.52
CA GLN A 255 4.88 -10.43 1.27
C GLN A 255 4.14 -9.20 1.84
N SER A 256 4.48 -8.75 3.05
CA SER A 256 3.96 -7.51 3.65
C SER A 256 4.25 -6.28 2.78
N ASN A 257 5.46 -6.15 2.23
CA ASN A 257 5.80 -5.04 1.34
C ASN A 257 4.91 -5.04 0.08
N SER A 258 4.73 -6.20 -0.56
CA SER A 258 3.85 -6.35 -1.74
C SER A 258 2.40 -5.91 -1.46
N MET A 259 1.89 -6.19 -0.24
CA MET A 259 0.57 -5.69 0.18
C MET A 259 0.52 -4.16 0.33
N MET A 260 1.57 -3.54 0.87
CA MET A 260 1.66 -2.08 1.01
C MET A 260 1.85 -1.38 -0.35
N ASP A 261 2.60 -1.98 -1.27
CA ASP A 261 2.77 -1.49 -2.64
C ASP A 261 1.44 -1.55 -3.42
N HIS A 262 0.69 -2.65 -3.32
CA HIS A 262 -0.63 -2.77 -3.95
C HIS A 262 -1.63 -1.75 -3.37
N LEU A 263 -1.72 -1.64 -2.03
CA LEU A 263 -2.57 -0.63 -1.38
C LEU A 263 -2.21 0.79 -1.83
N SER A 264 -0.92 1.11 -1.96
CA SER A 264 -0.44 2.42 -2.44
C SER A 264 -0.86 2.67 -3.89
N GLN A 265 -0.81 1.65 -4.75
CA GLN A 265 -1.29 1.75 -6.14
C GLN A 265 -2.80 2.00 -6.21
N GLU A 266 -3.63 1.27 -5.44
CA GLU A 266 -5.08 1.51 -5.41
C GLU A 266 -5.43 2.91 -4.89
N ILE A 267 -4.70 3.44 -3.90
CA ILE A 267 -4.89 4.83 -3.43
C ILE A 267 -4.69 5.84 -4.58
N THR A 268 -3.71 5.65 -5.48
CA THR A 268 -3.53 6.54 -6.65
C THR A 268 -4.65 6.45 -7.69
N ARG A 269 -5.49 5.40 -7.64
CA ARG A 269 -6.69 5.27 -8.48
C ARG A 269 -7.91 5.99 -7.89
N ASN A 270 -7.83 6.50 -6.66
CA ASN A 270 -8.93 7.27 -6.08
C ASN A 270 -9.05 8.66 -6.76
N GLN A 271 -10.14 8.88 -7.47
CA GLN A 271 -10.38 10.10 -8.23
C GLN A 271 -11.58 10.86 -7.65
N PRO A 272 -11.38 12.05 -7.00
CA PRO A 272 -12.45 12.73 -6.23
C PRO A 272 -13.73 13.08 -7.02
N HIS A 273 -13.64 13.17 -8.35
CA HIS A 273 -14.81 13.42 -9.19
C HIS A 273 -15.74 12.19 -9.30
N LEU A 274 -15.25 10.98 -9.03
CA LEU A 274 -16.05 9.75 -9.05
C LEU A 274 -17.08 9.71 -7.91
N ASP A 275 -16.69 10.12 -6.70
CA ASP A 275 -17.62 10.24 -5.55
C ASP A 275 -18.71 11.28 -5.84
N SER A 276 -18.31 12.44 -6.40
CA SER A 276 -19.24 13.49 -6.82
C SER A 276 -20.22 12.98 -7.89
N MET A 277 -19.72 12.24 -8.89
CA MET A 277 -20.53 11.65 -9.96
C MET A 277 -21.46 10.53 -9.44
N MET A 278 -21.02 9.73 -8.47
CA MET A 278 -21.82 8.71 -7.80
C MET A 278 -23.00 9.34 -7.07
N TYR A 279 -22.75 10.40 -6.30
CA TYR A 279 -23.80 11.16 -5.63
C TYR A 279 -24.79 11.79 -6.62
N ILE A 280 -24.30 12.49 -7.65
CA ILE A 280 -25.13 13.17 -8.66
C ILE A 280 -26.07 12.17 -9.37
N ARG A 281 -25.56 11.02 -9.83
CA ARG A 281 -26.36 10.01 -10.55
C ARG A 281 -27.55 9.48 -9.74
N HIS A 282 -27.43 9.43 -8.42
CA HIS A 282 -28.49 8.92 -7.53
C HIS A 282 -29.38 10.02 -6.92
N ASN A 283 -29.03 11.30 -7.12
CA ASN A 283 -29.76 12.46 -6.58
C ASN A 283 -30.31 13.41 -7.65
N MET A 284 -30.08 13.14 -8.94
CA MET A 284 -30.57 13.96 -10.06
C MET A 284 -32.10 13.93 -10.16
N GLY A 285 -32.75 14.88 -9.48
CA GLY A 285 -34.18 15.14 -9.60
C GLY A 285 -34.52 16.01 -10.82
N ALA A 286 -35.81 16.06 -11.17
CA ALA A 286 -36.32 17.01 -12.15
C ALA A 286 -36.25 18.44 -11.59
N PHE A 287 -35.25 19.22 -12.00
CA PHE A 287 -35.26 20.66 -11.85
C PHE A 287 -36.23 21.25 -12.88
N GLN A 288 -37.13 22.11 -12.41
CA GLN A 288 -37.97 22.95 -13.27
C GLN A 288 -37.69 24.40 -12.87
N GLU A 289 -37.23 25.19 -13.82
CA GLU A 289 -37.09 26.63 -13.66
C GLU A 289 -38.49 27.24 -13.47
N PRO A 290 -38.74 28.06 -12.43
CA PRO A 290 -40.00 28.75 -12.28
C PRO A 290 -40.25 29.66 -13.50
N PRO A 291 -41.48 29.72 -14.04
CA PRO A 291 -41.77 30.58 -15.17
C PRO A 291 -41.56 32.05 -14.84
N ASP A 292 -41.16 32.82 -15.86
CA ASP A 292 -40.97 34.26 -15.79
C ASP A 292 -42.19 35.00 -15.22
N LYS A 293 -41.93 36.14 -14.58
CA LYS A 293 -42.99 36.98 -14.01
C LYS A 293 -43.60 37.86 -15.10
N VAL A 294 -44.76 37.43 -15.57
CA VAL A 294 -45.68 38.23 -16.39
C VAL A 294 -46.40 39.28 -15.54
N PHE A 295 -47.02 40.25 -16.19
CA PHE A 295 -47.93 41.19 -15.54
C PHE A 295 -49.20 40.47 -15.05
N GLU A 296 -49.66 40.80 -13.84
CA GLU A 296 -50.88 40.29 -13.23
C GLU A 296 -51.86 41.47 -13.02
N PRO A 297 -52.90 41.64 -13.85
CA PRO A 297 -53.87 42.73 -13.71
C PRO A 297 -54.56 42.73 -12.33
N SER A 298 -54.89 43.91 -11.83
CA SER A 298 -55.52 44.05 -10.51
C SER A 298 -56.94 43.46 -10.49
N PRO A 299 -57.30 42.60 -9.50
CA PRO A 299 -58.66 42.09 -9.35
C PRO A 299 -59.74 43.17 -9.08
N VAL A 300 -59.34 44.43 -8.93
CA VAL A 300 -60.21 45.59 -8.64
C VAL A 300 -60.13 46.66 -9.74
N TRP A 301 -59.13 46.59 -10.63
CA TRP A 301 -58.88 47.60 -11.66
C TRP A 301 -58.31 46.96 -12.93
N HIS A 302 -59.04 47.09 -14.04
CA HIS A 302 -58.59 46.58 -15.33
C HIS A 302 -57.45 47.46 -15.85
N ASP A 303 -56.31 46.81 -16.11
CA ASP A 303 -55.03 47.41 -16.48
C ASP A 303 -54.28 46.42 -17.38
N ASP A 304 -53.33 46.90 -18.18
CA ASP A 304 -52.51 46.07 -19.08
C ASP A 304 -51.01 46.21 -18.79
N ASP A 305 -50.17 45.48 -19.54
CA ASP A 305 -48.72 45.45 -19.33
C ASP A 305 -47.96 46.63 -19.98
N ILE A 306 -48.68 47.61 -20.54
CA ILE A 306 -48.10 48.75 -21.25
C ILE A 306 -47.62 49.81 -20.25
N MET A 307 -46.33 50.17 -20.31
CA MET A 307 -45.78 51.22 -19.47
C MET A 307 -46.44 52.57 -19.76
N ILE A 308 -47.09 53.17 -18.76
CA ILE A 308 -47.75 54.47 -18.87
C ILE A 308 -46.74 55.58 -19.22
N THR A 309 -47.02 56.33 -20.30
CA THR A 309 -46.16 57.41 -20.81
C THR A 309 -46.87 58.77 -20.91
N ASP A 310 -47.81 59.07 -20.01
CA ASP A 310 -48.35 60.43 -19.87
C ASP A 310 -47.28 61.40 -19.32
N GLU A 311 -47.52 62.71 -19.30
CA GLU A 311 -46.46 63.65 -18.89
C GLU A 311 -46.07 63.53 -17.39
N PRO A 312 -47.00 63.33 -16.45
CA PRO A 312 -46.67 62.95 -15.06
C PRO A 312 -45.82 61.68 -14.93
N ALA A 313 -46.13 60.60 -15.66
CA ALA A 313 -45.33 59.38 -15.64
C ALA A 313 -43.98 59.59 -16.32
N LYS A 314 -43.90 60.33 -17.43
CA LYS A 314 -42.63 60.71 -18.09
C LYS A 314 -41.70 61.46 -17.14
N ILE A 315 -42.21 62.37 -16.31
CA ILE A 315 -41.40 63.03 -15.27
C ILE A 315 -40.85 62.01 -14.26
N PHE A 316 -41.67 61.07 -13.79
CA PHE A 316 -41.24 60.02 -12.86
C PHE A 316 -40.19 59.08 -13.48
N LEU A 317 -40.48 58.56 -14.67
CA LEU A 317 -39.60 57.68 -15.43
C LEU A 317 -38.27 58.36 -15.79
N ARG A 318 -38.30 59.64 -16.20
CA ARG A 318 -37.10 60.47 -16.43
C ARG A 318 -36.22 60.58 -15.18
N ASN A 319 -36.81 60.74 -14.00
CA ASN A 319 -36.07 60.82 -12.74
C ASN A 319 -35.48 59.47 -12.30
N VAL A 320 -36.20 58.36 -12.51
CA VAL A 320 -35.64 57.01 -12.30
C VAL A 320 -34.48 56.76 -13.26
N LEU A 321 -34.68 57.01 -14.55
CA LEU A 321 -33.67 56.86 -15.60
C LEU A 321 -32.41 57.69 -15.30
N ASN A 322 -32.56 58.98 -14.94
CA ASN A 322 -31.45 59.85 -14.52
C ASN A 322 -30.61 59.24 -13.38
N LYS A 323 -31.28 58.71 -12.35
CA LYS A 323 -30.63 58.13 -11.17
C LYS A 323 -29.87 56.85 -11.50
N SER A 324 -30.51 55.93 -12.21
CA SER A 324 -29.95 54.60 -12.50
C SER A 324 -28.86 54.67 -13.57
N LYS A 325 -29.09 55.42 -14.66
CA LYS A 325 -28.09 55.71 -15.71
C LYS A 325 -26.86 56.45 -15.14
N GLY A 326 -27.07 57.36 -14.19
CA GLY A 326 -26.01 58.10 -13.52
C GLY A 326 -25.11 57.22 -12.64
N GLN A 327 -25.66 56.21 -11.96
CA GLN A 327 -24.89 55.29 -11.10
C GLN A 327 -24.26 54.11 -11.86
N LEU A 328 -24.78 53.77 -13.05
CA LEU A 328 -24.36 52.62 -13.84
C LEU A 328 -22.86 52.63 -14.22
N GLY A 329 -22.28 53.82 -14.45
CA GLY A 329 -20.86 53.97 -14.80
C GLY A 329 -19.90 53.50 -13.70
N ASP A 330 -20.16 53.87 -12.45
CA ASP A 330 -19.33 53.49 -11.31
C ASP A 330 -19.64 52.07 -10.82
N LEU A 331 -20.90 51.63 -10.91
CA LEU A 331 -21.28 50.25 -10.64
C LEU A 331 -20.59 49.27 -11.59
N ARG A 332 -20.46 49.59 -12.88
CA ARG A 332 -19.66 48.80 -13.85
C ARG A 332 -18.18 48.71 -13.44
N ARG A 333 -17.56 49.83 -13.05
CA ARG A 333 -16.15 49.88 -12.61
C ARG A 333 -15.87 49.04 -11.37
N GLU A 334 -16.74 49.10 -10.36
CA GLU A 334 -16.58 48.31 -9.13
C GLU A 334 -16.88 46.82 -9.36
N VAL A 335 -17.82 46.47 -10.25
CA VAL A 335 -17.97 45.08 -10.72
C VAL A 335 -16.68 44.57 -11.37
N ASP A 336 -16.11 45.31 -12.32
CA ASP A 336 -14.90 44.87 -13.03
C ASP A 336 -13.69 44.71 -12.08
N LYS A 337 -13.61 45.57 -11.07
CA LYS A 337 -12.64 45.45 -9.97
C LYS A 337 -12.86 44.19 -9.15
N LYS A 338 -14.09 43.93 -8.67
CA LYS A 338 -14.40 42.71 -7.91
C LYS A 338 -14.24 41.43 -8.73
N ARG A 339 -14.51 41.46 -10.04
CA ARG A 339 -14.21 40.36 -10.97
C ARG A 339 -12.71 40.07 -11.05
N ARG A 340 -11.84 41.10 -11.08
CA ARG A 340 -10.37 40.93 -11.02
C ARG A 340 -9.88 40.39 -9.67
N GLU A 341 -10.45 40.85 -8.56
CA GLU A 341 -10.14 40.33 -7.22
C GLU A 341 -10.45 38.82 -7.12
N VAL A 342 -11.68 38.42 -7.49
CA VAL A 342 -12.11 37.01 -7.54
C VAL A 342 -11.22 36.16 -8.46
N GLU A 343 -10.90 36.65 -9.66
CA GLU A 343 -10.07 35.93 -10.63
C GLU A 343 -8.62 35.77 -10.17
N SER A 344 -8.08 36.74 -9.42
CA SER A 344 -6.77 36.62 -8.78
C SER A 344 -6.74 35.47 -7.76
N VAL A 345 -7.76 35.37 -6.90
CA VAL A 345 -7.82 34.32 -5.88
C VAL A 345 -8.13 32.94 -6.48
N LYS A 346 -8.88 32.85 -7.59
CA LYS A 346 -9.01 31.59 -8.37
C LYS A 346 -7.65 31.10 -8.87
N ARG A 347 -6.79 31.99 -9.38
CA ARG A 347 -5.44 31.64 -9.84
C ARG A 347 -4.53 31.23 -8.68
N LEU A 348 -4.68 31.85 -7.52
CA LEU A 348 -4.00 31.41 -6.29
C LEU A 348 -4.44 30.00 -5.87
N LYS A 349 -5.74 29.71 -5.87
CA LYS A 349 -6.29 28.37 -5.60
C LYS A 349 -5.69 27.31 -6.53
N GLN A 350 -5.58 27.63 -7.83
CA GLN A 350 -4.96 26.72 -8.81
C GLN A 350 -3.48 26.46 -8.50
N LYS A 351 -2.71 27.51 -8.17
CA LYS A 351 -1.29 27.37 -7.78
C LYS A 351 -1.07 26.51 -6.54
N VAL A 352 -1.94 26.63 -5.53
CA VAL A 352 -1.93 25.79 -4.32
C VAL A 352 -2.16 24.32 -4.70
N ARG A 353 -3.16 24.03 -5.54
CA ARG A 353 -3.44 22.67 -6.04
C ARG A 353 -2.31 22.07 -6.88
N GLU A 354 -1.57 22.91 -7.60
CA GLU A 354 -0.38 22.53 -8.35
C GLU A 354 0.88 22.39 -7.47
N GLY A 355 0.78 22.64 -6.15
CA GLY A 355 1.90 22.59 -5.21
C GLY A 355 2.94 23.72 -5.39
N THR A 356 2.62 24.74 -6.19
CA THR A 356 3.50 25.87 -6.49
C THR A 356 3.38 27.02 -5.47
N ASP A 357 2.29 27.04 -4.70
CA ASP A 357 2.08 27.86 -3.52
C ASP A 357 1.80 26.94 -2.31
N LYS A 358 2.05 27.42 -1.09
CA LYS A 358 1.95 26.64 0.17
C LYS A 358 0.84 27.12 1.10
N GLN A 359 0.04 28.10 0.69
CA GLN A 359 -1.14 28.54 1.43
C GLN A 359 -2.18 27.41 1.54
N ASP A 360 -2.92 27.40 2.65
CA ASP A 360 -4.03 26.46 2.87
C ASP A 360 -5.17 26.70 1.86
N GLU A 361 -5.56 25.69 1.10
CA GLU A 361 -6.67 25.79 0.16
C GLU A 361 -7.97 26.17 0.87
N VAL A 362 -8.21 25.75 2.12
CA VAL A 362 -9.42 26.08 2.88
C VAL A 362 -9.52 27.59 3.11
N LEU A 363 -8.42 28.23 3.52
CA LEU A 363 -8.36 29.69 3.71
C LEU A 363 -8.50 30.44 2.37
N VAL A 364 -7.85 29.96 1.31
CA VAL A 364 -7.96 30.55 -0.04
C VAL A 364 -9.37 30.42 -0.60
N VAL A 365 -10.07 29.30 -0.37
CA VAL A 365 -11.46 29.08 -0.79
C VAL A 365 -12.45 29.90 0.05
N SER A 366 -12.21 30.05 1.35
CA SER A 366 -13.01 30.93 2.22
C SER A 366 -12.92 32.40 1.78
N HIS A 367 -11.70 32.88 1.50
CA HIS A 367 -11.49 34.23 0.95
C HIS A 367 -12.11 34.40 -0.45
N LEU A 368 -12.00 33.39 -1.32
CA LEU A 368 -12.66 33.39 -2.63
C LEU A 368 -14.19 33.51 -2.50
N PHE A 369 -14.80 32.79 -1.56
CA PHE A 369 -16.25 32.84 -1.32
C PHE A 369 -16.71 34.25 -0.90
N ALA A 370 -16.00 34.88 0.04
CA ALA A 370 -16.30 36.25 0.49
C ALA A 370 -16.20 37.27 -0.68
N LEU A 371 -15.17 37.17 -1.53
CA LEU A 371 -15.04 38.04 -2.70
C LEU A 371 -16.11 37.77 -3.77
N GLN A 372 -16.59 36.53 -3.89
CA GLN A 372 -17.72 36.20 -4.77
C GLN A 372 -19.03 36.78 -4.22
N GLU A 373 -19.25 36.79 -2.90
CA GLU A 373 -20.43 37.44 -2.31
C GLU A 373 -20.41 38.96 -2.58
N ASP A 374 -19.30 39.64 -2.26
CA ASP A 374 -19.07 41.06 -2.59
C ASP A 374 -19.40 41.36 -4.06
N LEU A 375 -18.86 40.54 -4.97
CA LEU A 375 -19.11 40.66 -6.40
C LEU A 375 -20.61 40.55 -6.71
N HIS A 376 -21.30 39.52 -6.22
CA HIS A 376 -22.74 39.35 -6.46
C HIS A 376 -23.57 40.51 -5.89
N GLN A 377 -23.19 41.07 -4.73
CA GLN A 377 -23.87 42.21 -4.13
C GLN A 377 -23.77 43.49 -4.98
N VAL A 378 -22.65 43.72 -5.67
CA VAL A 378 -22.46 44.89 -6.56
C VAL A 378 -22.98 44.62 -7.98
N ASP A 379 -22.78 43.41 -8.52
CA ASP A 379 -23.26 43.01 -9.85
C ASP A 379 -24.79 43.06 -9.94
N ARG A 380 -25.49 42.66 -8.86
CA ARG A 380 -26.94 42.84 -8.73
C ARG A 380 -27.37 44.31 -8.82
N LYS A 381 -26.65 45.23 -8.16
CA LYS A 381 -26.94 46.68 -8.22
C LYS A 381 -26.72 47.23 -9.62
N ARG A 382 -25.64 46.81 -10.31
CA ARG A 382 -25.41 47.14 -11.72
C ARG A 382 -26.58 46.65 -12.57
N LEU A 383 -26.93 45.36 -12.46
CA LEU A 383 -27.98 44.75 -13.26
C LEU A 383 -29.35 45.42 -13.07
N THR A 384 -29.72 45.78 -11.83
CA THR A 384 -30.93 46.56 -11.57
C THR A 384 -30.89 47.90 -12.31
N ALA A 385 -29.83 48.70 -12.13
CA ALA A 385 -29.72 50.01 -12.77
C ALA A 385 -29.65 49.94 -14.31
N GLU A 386 -29.07 48.86 -14.84
CA GLU A 386 -28.91 48.56 -16.27
C GLU A 386 -30.24 48.16 -16.93
N VAL A 387 -31.01 47.29 -16.28
CA VAL A 387 -32.36 46.90 -16.72
C VAL A 387 -33.34 48.07 -16.59
N GLU A 388 -33.34 48.80 -15.47
CA GLU A 388 -34.13 50.04 -15.31
C GLU A 388 -33.83 51.05 -16.42
N THR A 389 -32.54 51.25 -16.73
CA THR A 389 -32.13 52.14 -17.83
C THR A 389 -32.66 51.65 -19.18
N SER A 390 -32.51 50.35 -19.48
CA SER A 390 -32.95 49.78 -20.75
C SER A 390 -34.47 49.83 -20.92
N THR A 391 -35.24 49.31 -19.96
CA THR A 391 -36.70 49.22 -20.04
C THR A 391 -37.35 50.60 -20.15
N ILE A 392 -36.89 51.59 -19.36
CA ILE A 392 -37.43 52.95 -19.44
C ILE A 392 -37.06 53.62 -20.77
N THR A 393 -35.81 53.48 -21.22
CA THR A 393 -35.38 54.04 -22.52
C THR A 393 -36.14 53.43 -23.70
N SER A 394 -36.53 52.15 -23.62
CA SER A 394 -37.37 51.50 -24.62
C SER A 394 -38.81 52.03 -24.66
N ALA A 395 -39.37 52.47 -23.52
CA ALA A 395 -40.75 52.94 -23.43
C ALA A 395 -40.93 54.45 -23.75
N VAL A 396 -40.00 55.31 -23.31
CA VAL A 396 -40.11 56.77 -23.48
C VAL A 396 -38.99 57.41 -24.32
N GLY A 397 -38.00 56.63 -24.76
CA GLY A 397 -36.77 57.16 -25.37
C GLY A 397 -35.80 57.74 -24.33
N ASP A 398 -34.67 58.29 -24.78
CA ASP A 398 -33.68 58.90 -23.88
C ASP A 398 -34.08 60.33 -23.45
N VAL A 399 -35.12 60.39 -22.62
CA VAL A 399 -35.70 61.62 -22.04
C VAL A 399 -34.76 62.39 -21.09
N THR A 400 -33.50 61.97 -20.95
CA THR A 400 -32.47 62.68 -20.17
C THR A 400 -31.71 63.75 -20.97
N LEU A 401 -31.75 63.69 -22.30
CA LEU A 401 -31.10 64.66 -23.18
C LEU A 401 -31.71 66.06 -23.00
N GLY A 402 -30.91 67.00 -22.48
CA GLY A 402 -31.29 68.40 -22.25
C GLY A 402 -31.89 68.71 -20.88
N ALA A 403 -32.13 67.72 -20.03
CA ALA A 403 -32.68 67.92 -18.69
C ALA A 403 -31.68 68.65 -17.75
N LYS A 404 -32.18 69.54 -16.89
CA LYS A 404 -31.41 70.23 -15.85
C LYS A 404 -31.83 69.71 -14.48
N ASN A 405 -31.23 68.64 -14.03
CA ASN A 405 -31.62 67.98 -12.78
C ASN A 405 -31.40 68.88 -11.54
N HIS A 406 -32.29 68.76 -10.55
CA HIS A 406 -32.18 69.50 -9.29
C HIS A 406 -31.11 68.91 -8.36
N ASN A 407 -30.22 69.74 -7.83
CA ASN A 407 -29.23 69.37 -6.80
C ASN A 407 -29.90 69.21 -5.41
N PHE A 408 -30.70 68.16 -5.25
CA PHE A 408 -31.44 67.89 -4.03
C PHE A 408 -30.53 67.44 -2.87
N LYS A 409 -30.74 68.04 -1.70
CA LYS A 409 -30.14 67.67 -0.42
C LYS A 409 -31.26 67.28 0.55
N SER A 410 -31.05 66.22 1.34
CA SER A 410 -32.00 65.85 2.40
C SER A 410 -31.98 66.91 3.53
N GLN A 411 -33.14 67.46 3.86
CA GLN A 411 -33.33 68.45 4.93
C GLN A 411 -34.52 68.09 5.83
N THR A 412 -34.39 68.34 7.14
CA THR A 412 -35.48 68.20 8.11
C THR A 412 -36.09 69.57 8.38
N PHE A 413 -37.38 69.74 8.05
CA PHE A 413 -38.05 71.04 8.09
C PHE A 413 -38.63 71.33 9.47
N LYS A 414 -37.87 72.08 10.29
CA LYS A 414 -38.25 72.49 11.66
C LYS A 414 -39.34 73.57 11.74
N ILE A 415 -39.83 74.05 10.60
CA ILE A 415 -40.88 75.08 10.45
C ILE A 415 -41.84 74.58 9.37
N PRO A 416 -43.18 74.76 9.48
CA PRO A 416 -44.12 74.24 8.49
C PRO A 416 -43.81 74.83 7.10
N THR A 417 -43.35 73.98 6.19
CA THR A 417 -42.84 74.40 4.87
C THR A 417 -43.66 73.72 3.78
N ASN A 418 -44.39 74.45 2.96
CA ASN A 418 -45.16 73.85 1.87
C ASN A 418 -44.23 73.22 0.82
N CYS A 419 -44.66 72.07 0.28
CA CYS A 419 -44.03 71.40 -0.85
C CYS A 419 -44.35 72.14 -2.14
N ASP A 420 -43.34 72.40 -2.96
CA ASP A 420 -43.45 73.14 -4.23
C ASP A 420 -44.05 72.31 -5.38
N LEU A 421 -44.33 71.02 -5.14
CA LEU A 421 -45.02 70.12 -6.08
C LEU A 421 -46.50 69.89 -5.74
N CYS A 422 -46.82 69.49 -4.50
CA CYS A 422 -48.18 69.13 -4.09
C CYS A 422 -48.89 70.16 -3.19
N GLY A 423 -48.23 71.26 -2.82
CA GLY A 423 -48.78 72.31 -1.95
C GLY A 423 -48.97 71.93 -0.48
N GLU A 424 -49.03 70.63 -0.15
CA GLU A 424 -49.13 70.13 1.23
C GLU A 424 -47.95 70.57 2.11
N ARG A 425 -48.18 70.68 3.42
CA ARG A 425 -47.13 71.08 4.37
C ARG A 425 -46.17 69.92 4.66
N ILE A 426 -44.88 70.19 4.60
CA ILE A 426 -43.80 69.40 5.19
C ILE A 426 -43.67 69.87 6.65
N TRP A 427 -44.04 69.03 7.61
CA TRP A 427 -44.08 69.37 9.03
C TRP A 427 -43.97 68.15 9.93
N GLY A 428 -43.24 68.27 11.04
CA GLY A 428 -43.07 67.22 12.05
C GLY A 428 -41.60 67.02 12.46
N LEU A 429 -41.37 66.52 13.68
CA LEU A 429 -40.02 66.35 14.26
C LEU A 429 -39.10 65.42 13.43
N SER A 430 -39.69 64.50 12.66
CA SER A 430 -39.02 63.55 11.76
C SER A 430 -39.29 63.82 10.27
N ALA A 431 -39.89 64.95 9.92
CA ALA A 431 -40.30 65.28 8.54
C ALA A 431 -39.09 65.62 7.66
N LYS A 432 -38.50 64.58 7.05
CA LYS A 432 -37.47 64.69 6.01
C LYS A 432 -38.11 65.00 4.66
N GLY A 433 -37.62 66.05 4.03
CA GLY A 433 -37.85 66.38 2.63
C GLY A 433 -36.53 66.67 1.93
N PHE A 434 -36.61 67.25 0.75
CA PHE A 434 -35.44 67.68 -0.02
C PHE A 434 -35.46 69.16 -0.32
N ASP A 435 -34.30 69.81 -0.25
CA ASP A 435 -34.05 71.17 -0.73
C ASP A 435 -33.08 71.14 -1.92
N CYS A 436 -33.47 71.73 -3.05
CA CYS A 436 -32.58 71.93 -4.19
C CYS A 436 -31.70 73.15 -3.91
N ARG A 437 -30.39 72.94 -3.80
CA ARG A 437 -29.43 73.99 -3.40
C ARG A 437 -29.40 75.18 -4.36
N ASP A 438 -29.61 74.93 -5.65
CA ASP A 438 -29.40 75.91 -6.71
C ASP A 438 -30.64 76.82 -6.85
N CYS A 439 -31.83 76.24 -7.06
CA CYS A 439 -33.06 76.99 -7.31
C CYS A 439 -34.07 77.02 -6.15
N GLY A 440 -33.72 76.51 -4.97
CA GLY A 440 -34.56 76.53 -3.77
C GLY A 440 -35.86 75.72 -3.84
N TYR A 441 -35.97 74.74 -4.74
CA TYR A 441 -37.14 73.84 -4.81
C TYR A 441 -37.19 72.97 -3.57
N THR A 442 -38.33 72.89 -2.89
CA THR A 442 -38.53 72.09 -1.67
C THR A 442 -39.69 71.11 -1.81
N CYS A 443 -39.46 69.84 -1.48
CA CYS A 443 -40.49 68.80 -1.62
C CYS A 443 -40.41 67.72 -0.53
N HIS A 444 -41.49 66.97 -0.31
CA HIS A 444 -41.44 65.74 0.48
C HIS A 444 -40.56 64.68 -0.20
N SER A 445 -40.05 63.70 0.56
CA SER A 445 -39.41 62.52 -0.04
C SER A 445 -40.35 61.72 -0.96
N LYS A 446 -41.66 61.65 -0.66
CA LYS A 446 -42.67 61.07 -1.57
C LYS A 446 -42.85 61.83 -2.91
N CYS A 447 -42.32 63.04 -3.00
CA CYS A 447 -42.46 63.93 -4.16
C CYS A 447 -41.17 64.06 -4.98
N GLU A 448 -39.99 63.74 -4.42
CA GLU A 448 -38.66 63.85 -5.06
C GLU A 448 -38.66 63.34 -6.50
N MET A 449 -39.00 62.07 -6.69
CA MET A 449 -39.03 61.41 -8.01
C MET A 449 -40.10 61.97 -8.95
N LYS A 450 -41.03 62.80 -8.48
CA LYS A 450 -42.11 63.41 -9.27
C LYS A 450 -41.89 64.90 -9.58
N VAL A 451 -40.75 65.49 -9.19
CA VAL A 451 -40.42 66.88 -9.54
C VAL A 451 -39.94 66.97 -11.00
N PRO A 452 -40.43 67.91 -11.82
CA PRO A 452 -39.91 68.14 -13.18
C PRO A 452 -38.39 68.36 -13.20
N ALA A 453 -37.70 67.79 -14.20
CA ALA A 453 -36.25 67.85 -14.33
C ALA A 453 -35.74 69.17 -14.95
N GLU A 454 -36.34 70.29 -14.55
CA GLU A 454 -36.13 71.64 -15.11
C GLU A 454 -35.69 72.62 -14.03
N CYS A 455 -34.52 72.37 -13.44
CA CYS A 455 -33.85 73.31 -12.57
C CYS A 455 -33.40 74.54 -13.38
N PRO A 456 -33.83 75.77 -13.03
CA PRO A 456 -33.35 76.99 -13.68
C PRO A 456 -31.88 77.30 -13.36
N GLY A 457 -31.23 76.53 -12.48
CA GLY A 457 -29.87 76.76 -12.00
C GLY A 457 -29.83 77.56 -10.71
N GLU A 458 -28.68 78.17 -10.43
CA GLU A 458 -28.51 79.04 -9.27
C GLU A 458 -29.20 80.39 -9.47
N LEU A 459 -30.18 80.69 -8.61
CA LEU A 459 -30.97 81.92 -8.66
C LEU A 459 -30.55 82.91 -7.55
N SER A 460 -30.78 84.22 -7.77
CA SER A 460 -30.66 85.23 -6.71
C SER A 460 -31.72 85.07 -5.61
N LYS A 461 -31.58 85.78 -4.49
CA LYS A 461 -32.49 85.65 -3.34
C LYS A 461 -33.91 86.12 -3.67
N GLU A 462 -34.02 87.16 -4.49
CA GLU A 462 -35.25 87.75 -4.99
C GLU A 462 -35.93 86.80 -6.00
N GLU A 463 -35.17 86.24 -6.94
CA GLU A 463 -35.66 85.27 -7.92
C GLU A 463 -36.11 83.96 -7.26
N ARG A 464 -35.33 83.38 -6.33
CA ARG A 464 -35.76 82.20 -5.55
C ARG A 464 -37.10 82.45 -4.86
N LYS A 465 -37.31 83.64 -4.29
CA LYS A 465 -38.56 84.01 -3.62
C LYS A 465 -39.72 84.13 -4.63
N LYS A 466 -39.48 84.72 -5.80
CA LYS A 466 -40.47 84.82 -6.89
C LYS A 466 -40.84 83.43 -7.42
N THR A 467 -39.87 82.67 -7.93
CA THR A 467 -40.10 81.34 -8.51
C THR A 467 -40.71 80.36 -7.49
N LYS A 468 -40.43 80.50 -6.20
CA LYS A 468 -41.11 79.72 -5.16
C LYS A 468 -42.58 80.14 -4.98
N ALA A 469 -42.90 81.42 -5.02
CA ALA A 469 -44.30 81.87 -5.01
C ALA A 469 -45.06 81.35 -6.26
N ASP A 470 -44.44 81.41 -7.43
CA ASP A 470 -45.00 80.91 -8.69
C ASP A 470 -45.28 79.38 -8.63
N ARG A 471 -44.32 78.59 -8.11
CA ARG A 471 -44.49 77.14 -7.88
C ARG A 471 -45.60 76.84 -6.87
N GLN A 472 -45.66 77.57 -5.76
CA GLN A 472 -46.72 77.42 -4.75
C GLN A 472 -48.11 77.78 -5.30
N ALA A 473 -48.20 78.79 -6.18
CA ALA A 473 -49.44 79.12 -6.88
C ALA A 473 -49.86 78.01 -7.86
N ALA A 474 -48.93 77.43 -8.63
CA ALA A 474 -49.20 76.32 -9.53
C ALA A 474 -49.64 75.04 -8.78
N ALA A 475 -48.95 74.69 -7.69
CA ALA A 475 -49.35 73.58 -6.82
C ALA A 475 -50.72 73.82 -6.16
N GLY A 476 -51.03 75.07 -5.79
CA GLY A 476 -52.36 75.47 -5.30
C GLY A 476 -53.46 75.49 -6.37
N ALA A 477 -53.11 75.59 -7.66
CA ALA A 477 -54.03 75.49 -8.78
C ALA A 477 -54.38 74.03 -9.12
N LEU A 478 -53.39 73.12 -9.07
CA LEU A 478 -53.60 71.66 -9.24
C LEU A 478 -54.54 71.03 -8.19
N LEU A 479 -54.78 71.72 -7.07
CA LEU A 479 -55.75 71.34 -6.04
C LEU A 479 -57.19 71.84 -6.32
N LYS A 480 -57.47 72.38 -7.52
CA LYS A 480 -58.80 72.83 -7.97
C LYS A 480 -59.14 72.24 -9.34
N PRO A 481 -60.33 71.63 -9.55
CA PRO A 481 -60.74 71.16 -10.87
C PRO A 481 -61.00 72.34 -11.82
N ALA A 482 -60.59 72.19 -13.07
CA ALA A 482 -60.82 73.19 -14.13
C ALA A 482 -62.20 73.01 -14.80
N PRO A 483 -62.90 74.10 -15.18
CA PRO A 483 -64.20 74.00 -15.84
C PRO A 483 -64.08 73.97 -17.38
N GLY A 484 -64.56 72.89 -18.01
CA GLY A 484 -65.08 72.95 -19.40
C GLY A 484 -64.43 72.07 -20.48
N THR A 485 -64.82 70.79 -20.54
CA THR A 485 -65.05 69.97 -21.78
C THR A 485 -63.88 69.68 -22.75
N PRO A 486 -63.99 68.69 -23.68
CA PRO A 486 -65.09 67.74 -23.92
C PRO A 486 -64.72 66.26 -23.70
N ASP A 487 -65.69 65.38 -23.94
CA ASP A 487 -65.69 63.94 -23.64
C ASP A 487 -64.88 63.07 -24.62
N HIS A 488 -64.05 62.16 -24.10
CA HIS A 488 -63.91 60.81 -24.66
C HIS A 488 -63.25 59.78 -23.69
N VAL A 489 -63.87 59.52 -22.53
CA VAL A 489 -63.54 58.34 -21.70
C VAL A 489 -64.83 57.59 -21.36
N THR A 490 -64.97 56.38 -21.87
CA THR A 490 -66.22 55.60 -21.80
C THR A 490 -66.33 54.84 -20.48
N GLU A 491 -67.41 55.10 -19.74
CA GLU A 491 -68.04 54.21 -18.75
C GLU A 491 -67.19 53.66 -17.58
N LEU A 492 -67.21 54.40 -16.47
CA LEU A 492 -67.19 53.82 -15.11
C LEU A 492 -68.60 53.97 -14.49
N PRO A 493 -69.24 52.87 -14.02
CA PRO A 493 -70.49 52.95 -13.25
C PRO A 493 -70.32 53.59 -11.86
N ASP A 494 -71.44 54.04 -11.29
CA ASP A 494 -71.48 54.99 -10.17
C ASP A 494 -71.09 54.42 -8.78
N LEU A 495 -70.46 55.27 -7.95
CA LEU A 495 -69.95 54.93 -6.62
C LEU A 495 -70.95 55.28 -5.51
N THR A 496 -71.95 54.42 -5.31
CA THR A 496 -72.85 54.54 -4.15
C THR A 496 -72.09 54.36 -2.84
N ARG A 497 -72.03 55.42 -2.02
CA ARG A 497 -71.22 55.45 -0.80
C ARG A 497 -71.83 54.66 0.37
N SER A 498 -71.05 53.78 0.98
CA SER A 498 -71.11 53.52 2.43
C SER A 498 -69.81 52.92 2.98
N ASN A 499 -69.11 53.74 3.78
CA ASN A 499 -68.48 53.43 5.07
C ASN A 499 -68.27 51.95 5.46
N THR A 500 -67.13 51.50 6.02
CA THR A 500 -65.82 52.13 6.37
C THR A 500 -64.88 51.04 6.94
N MET A 501 -63.55 51.20 6.77
CA MET A 501 -62.49 50.71 7.71
C MET A 501 -62.30 49.16 7.87
N ASN A 502 -61.10 48.57 8.08
CA ASN A 502 -59.70 49.00 7.93
C ASN A 502 -58.74 47.76 8.00
N SER A 503 -57.53 47.84 7.43
CA SER A 503 -56.20 47.27 7.86
C SER A 503 -56.07 45.93 8.65
N LEU A 504 -55.03 45.07 8.50
CA LEU A 504 -53.77 45.08 7.70
C LEU A 504 -53.05 43.69 7.72
N SER A 505 -52.24 43.41 6.69
CA SER A 505 -50.94 42.66 6.66
C SER A 505 -50.75 41.18 7.10
N SER A 506 -50.38 40.37 6.09
CA SER A 506 -49.12 39.57 5.96
C SER A 506 -48.86 38.26 6.74
N GLY A 507 -48.52 37.19 5.99
CA GLY A 507 -47.85 35.97 6.48
C GLY A 507 -47.49 34.95 5.39
N TYR A 508 -46.20 34.63 5.22
CA TYR A 508 -45.64 33.49 4.44
C TYR A 508 -45.70 32.19 5.30
N ALA A 509 -45.62 30.92 4.85
CA ALA A 509 -45.48 30.22 3.55
C ALA A 509 -46.25 28.86 3.66
N ALA A 510 -46.06 27.72 2.96
CA ALA A 510 -44.96 27.14 2.17
C ALA A 510 -45.37 25.86 1.39
N SER A 511 -44.51 25.40 0.46
CA SER A 511 -44.31 23.99 0.02
C SER A 511 -45.45 23.23 -0.73
N ALA A 512 -45.22 22.16 -1.50
CA ALA A 512 -44.07 21.69 -2.32
C ALA A 512 -44.47 20.43 -3.14
N HIS A 513 -43.71 20.09 -4.21
CA HIS A 513 -43.61 18.75 -4.87
C HIS A 513 -44.86 18.18 -5.63
N ARG A 514 -44.77 17.33 -6.68
CA ARG A 514 -43.66 16.82 -7.55
C ARG A 514 -44.21 16.15 -8.84
N SER A 515 -43.44 16.17 -9.95
CA SER A 515 -43.32 15.18 -11.10
C SER A 515 -44.57 14.50 -11.73
N ILE A 516 -44.81 14.50 -13.06
CA ILE A 516 -44.07 13.83 -14.20
C ILE A 516 -44.22 12.29 -14.16
N SER A 517 -44.52 11.49 -15.22
CA SER A 517 -44.39 11.57 -16.71
C SER A 517 -45.60 10.91 -17.45
N GLY A 518 -45.95 11.15 -18.73
CA GLY A 518 -45.35 10.62 -19.99
C GLY A 518 -46.40 9.78 -20.78
N GLN A 519 -46.39 9.49 -22.09
CA GLN A 519 -45.49 9.80 -23.23
C GLN A 519 -46.25 9.81 -24.61
N VAL A 520 -45.82 10.71 -25.52
CA VAL A 520 -45.55 10.54 -26.99
C VAL A 520 -46.55 9.85 -27.94
N THR A 521 -47.00 10.57 -28.99
CA THR A 521 -46.82 10.21 -30.43
C THR A 521 -47.16 11.39 -31.40
N ASN A 522 -46.72 11.30 -32.66
CA ASN A 522 -46.85 12.29 -33.77
C ASN A 522 -47.72 11.66 -34.90
N PRO A 523 -48.10 12.29 -36.07
CA PRO A 523 -47.55 13.52 -36.72
C PRO A 523 -48.54 14.49 -37.48
N ARG A 524 -48.07 15.73 -37.78
CA ARG A 524 -48.26 16.62 -38.98
C ARG A 524 -49.64 16.83 -39.71
N PRO A 525 -49.81 17.86 -40.61
CA PRO A 525 -51.08 18.62 -40.73
C PRO A 525 -51.71 18.76 -42.15
N SER A 526 -52.98 19.21 -42.20
CA SER A 526 -53.59 19.98 -43.31
C SER A 526 -54.99 20.57 -42.98
N GLU A 527 -55.24 21.80 -43.42
CA GLU A 527 -56.47 22.38 -44.05
C GLU A 527 -57.91 22.12 -43.54
N ASP A 528 -58.63 23.25 -43.35
CA ASP A 528 -60.01 23.59 -43.78
C ASP A 528 -61.34 22.93 -43.30
N THR A 529 -62.26 23.84 -42.90
CA THR A 529 -63.68 23.94 -43.33
C THR A 529 -64.82 23.14 -42.60
N THR A 530 -65.63 23.92 -41.85
CA THR A 530 -67.07 23.78 -41.47
C THR A 530 -67.65 22.60 -40.65
N THR A 531 -68.28 22.98 -39.53
CA THR A 531 -69.67 22.67 -39.06
C THR A 531 -70.67 21.88 -39.95
N PRO A 532 -71.78 21.29 -39.40
CA PRO A 532 -72.24 21.22 -37.98
C PRO A 532 -72.86 19.87 -37.50
N GLU A 533 -73.38 19.90 -36.25
CA GLU A 533 -74.68 19.34 -35.78
C GLU A 533 -74.82 18.00 -34.98
N LEU A 534 -75.88 18.01 -34.17
CA LEU A 534 -76.41 17.02 -33.19
C LEU A 534 -77.68 16.35 -33.81
N PRO A 535 -78.57 15.55 -33.12
CA PRO A 535 -78.69 15.10 -31.71
C PRO A 535 -78.87 13.54 -31.59
N GLY A 536 -79.28 12.87 -30.50
CA GLY A 536 -79.53 13.19 -29.07
C GLY A 536 -80.53 12.22 -28.40
N SER A 537 -81.07 12.59 -27.23
CA SER A 537 -82.17 11.96 -26.44
C SER A 537 -81.85 10.88 -25.35
N ARG A 538 -82.86 10.62 -24.51
CA ARG A 538 -82.92 10.02 -23.13
C ARG A 538 -84.37 9.45 -22.95
N PRO A 539 -84.88 8.95 -21.79
CA PRO A 539 -84.29 8.55 -20.49
C PRO A 539 -84.58 7.02 -20.19
N ALA A 540 -85.16 6.43 -19.11
CA ALA A 540 -85.70 6.88 -17.80
C ALA A 540 -85.89 5.76 -16.73
N ALA A 541 -85.25 5.90 -15.55
CA ALA A 541 -85.74 5.49 -14.21
C ALA A 541 -85.93 3.95 -13.92
N ARG A 542 -86.20 3.44 -12.69
CA ARG A 542 -86.56 4.01 -11.36
C ARG A 542 -85.79 3.36 -10.17
N LYS A 543 -85.83 4.05 -9.01
CA LYS A 543 -85.48 3.64 -7.61
C LYS A 543 -86.70 2.93 -6.94
N PRO A 544 -86.71 2.34 -5.69
CA PRO A 544 -86.18 2.96 -4.44
C PRO A 544 -85.90 2.15 -3.12
N ARG A 545 -85.28 2.85 -2.13
CA ARG A 545 -85.53 2.79 -0.64
C ARG A 545 -85.25 1.46 0.13
N LEU A 546 -85.16 1.36 1.47
CA LEU A 546 -85.15 2.21 2.72
C LEU A 546 -83.89 1.78 3.57
N VAL A 547 -83.50 2.14 4.82
CA VAL A 547 -83.60 3.18 5.91
C VAL A 547 -82.44 2.80 6.91
N ALA A 548 -81.62 3.64 7.56
CA ALA A 548 -81.81 4.79 8.48
C ALA A 548 -82.34 4.38 9.91
N PRO A 549 -82.36 5.21 10.99
CA PRO A 549 -82.06 6.65 11.08
C PRO A 549 -81.15 7.00 12.35
N PRO A 550 -81.21 8.16 13.10
CA PRO A 550 -80.02 9.00 13.41
C PRO A 550 -80.05 9.61 14.87
N PRO A 551 -79.93 10.95 15.09
CA PRO A 551 -78.77 11.89 15.05
C PRO A 551 -78.10 11.97 16.46
N PRO A 552 -77.91 13.07 17.25
CA PRO A 552 -77.83 14.57 17.05
C PRO A 552 -76.66 15.04 16.14
N ALA A 553 -76.26 16.31 15.93
CA ALA A 553 -76.50 17.69 16.47
C ALA A 553 -75.68 18.13 17.73
N TYR A 554 -75.29 19.41 17.94
CA TYR A 554 -75.69 20.69 17.33
C TYR A 554 -74.58 21.79 17.33
N ILE A 555 -74.83 22.85 16.55
CA ILE A 555 -74.03 24.03 16.11
C ILE A 555 -73.56 25.03 17.21
N SER A 556 -72.35 25.59 17.05
CA SER A 556 -71.97 27.03 17.18
C SER A 556 -70.56 27.23 16.59
N GLU A 557 -70.17 28.27 15.82
CA GLU A 557 -70.34 29.75 15.87
C GLU A 557 -69.46 30.47 16.91
N LEU A 558 -68.34 31.09 16.47
CA LEU A 558 -68.08 32.56 16.48
C LEU A 558 -66.59 32.93 16.14
N PRO A 559 -66.28 34.18 15.73
CA PRO A 559 -64.94 34.60 15.27
C PRO A 559 -64.25 35.72 16.10
N GLY A 560 -62.94 35.94 15.87
CA GLY A 560 -62.18 37.14 16.29
C GLY A 560 -61.75 37.17 17.77
N SER A 561 -60.62 37.77 18.15
CA SER A 561 -59.85 38.87 17.52
C SER A 561 -58.31 38.71 17.63
N THR A 562 -57.57 39.70 17.13
CA THR A 562 -56.08 39.80 17.09
C THR A 562 -55.47 40.07 18.50
N VAL A 563 -54.17 39.90 18.80
CA VAL A 563 -52.92 40.28 18.09
C VAL A 563 -51.67 39.49 18.55
N ASN A 564 -50.62 39.48 17.71
CA ASN A 564 -49.17 39.37 18.00
C ASN A 564 -48.59 38.18 18.81
N GLY A 565 -47.56 37.51 18.24
CA GLY A 565 -46.33 37.22 18.99
C GLY A 565 -45.66 35.83 18.87
N PHE A 566 -44.47 35.80 18.25
CA PHE A 566 -43.35 34.86 18.47
C PHE A 566 -43.48 33.33 18.17
N ASN A 567 -42.31 32.69 18.07
CA ASN A 567 -42.09 31.31 17.62
C ASN A 567 -42.52 30.25 18.65
N ALA A 568 -43.14 29.15 18.20
CA ALA A 568 -43.05 27.83 18.85
C ALA A 568 -43.51 26.67 17.94
N THR A 569 -42.59 25.96 17.28
CA THR A 569 -42.86 24.63 16.72
C THR A 569 -42.66 23.57 17.81
N LYS A 570 -43.68 22.76 18.11
CA LYS A 570 -43.56 21.67 19.08
C LYS A 570 -42.65 20.56 18.54
N THR A 571 -41.66 20.16 19.35
CA THR A 571 -40.85 18.96 19.13
C THR A 571 -41.59 17.69 19.53
N ASN A 572 -41.14 16.56 19.01
CA ASN A 572 -41.64 15.24 19.37
C ASN A 572 -40.88 14.74 20.60
N GLU A 573 -41.49 14.72 21.79
CA GLU A 573 -40.79 14.43 23.05
C GLU A 573 -40.33 12.96 23.13
N GLN A 574 -39.02 12.72 22.99
CA GLN A 574 -38.42 11.40 23.13
C GLN A 574 -38.39 10.99 24.61
N LYS A 575 -38.60 9.71 24.90
CA LYS A 575 -38.64 9.17 26.27
C LYS A 575 -37.51 8.20 26.55
N GLY A 576 -37.10 8.18 27.82
CA GLY A 576 -36.23 7.15 28.35
C GLY A 576 -36.51 6.88 29.82
N LYS A 577 -35.73 5.98 30.41
CA LYS A 577 -35.91 5.45 31.75
C LYS A 577 -34.57 5.39 32.47
N MET A 578 -34.54 5.79 33.73
CA MET A 578 -33.33 5.70 34.54
C MET A 578 -32.99 4.23 34.82
N VAL A 579 -31.79 3.81 34.44
CA VAL A 579 -31.22 2.47 34.70
C VAL A 579 -30.63 2.37 36.10
N TYR A 580 -30.23 3.51 36.68
CA TYR A 580 -29.69 3.63 38.03
C TYR A 580 -30.25 4.88 38.71
N SER A 581 -30.34 4.87 40.05
CA SER A 581 -30.74 6.07 40.82
C SER A 581 -29.65 7.14 40.75
N PHE A 582 -30.05 8.39 40.53
CA PHE A 582 -29.17 9.56 40.56
C PHE A 582 -29.69 10.58 41.59
N GLU A 583 -28.78 11.12 42.41
CA GLU A 583 -29.06 12.19 43.37
C GLU A 583 -28.28 13.45 42.96
N ALA A 584 -28.98 14.57 42.81
CA ALA A 584 -28.38 15.86 42.46
C ALA A 584 -27.45 16.37 43.57
N GLY A 585 -26.21 16.69 43.20
CA GLY A 585 -25.19 17.31 44.04
C GLY A 585 -24.86 18.76 43.69
N GLY A 586 -25.27 19.24 42.51
CA GLY A 586 -25.04 20.61 42.01
C GLY A 586 -26.32 21.37 41.62
N GLU A 587 -26.21 22.67 41.37
CA GLU A 587 -27.31 23.46 40.80
C GLU A 587 -27.58 23.05 39.34
N GLY A 588 -28.86 22.82 39.01
CA GLY A 588 -29.30 22.38 37.67
C GLY A 588 -29.36 20.87 37.47
N GLU A 589 -28.79 20.07 38.37
CA GLU A 589 -28.95 18.61 38.40
C GLU A 589 -30.33 18.20 38.95
N LEU A 590 -30.87 17.06 38.50
CA LEU A 590 -32.18 16.56 38.95
C LEU A 590 -32.07 15.15 39.55
N SER A 591 -32.45 14.98 40.82
CA SER A 591 -32.55 13.65 41.42
C SER A 591 -33.68 12.84 40.79
N VAL A 592 -33.37 11.66 40.25
CA VAL A 592 -34.33 10.74 39.62
C VAL A 592 -34.03 9.30 40.03
N SER A 593 -35.05 8.55 40.43
CA SER A 593 -34.91 7.19 40.94
C SER A 593 -34.74 6.15 39.84
N GLU A 594 -34.07 5.03 40.17
CA GLU A 594 -33.98 3.86 39.30
C GLU A 594 -35.37 3.36 38.87
N GLY A 595 -35.50 3.06 37.58
CA GLY A 595 -36.74 2.60 36.96
C GLY A 595 -37.75 3.70 36.61
N GLN A 596 -37.49 4.96 36.97
CA GLN A 596 -38.39 6.08 36.67
C GLN A 596 -38.27 6.55 35.21
N GLU A 597 -39.41 6.76 34.55
CA GLU A 597 -39.47 7.34 33.19
C GLU A 597 -39.30 8.86 33.22
N VAL A 598 -38.62 9.39 32.20
CA VAL A 598 -38.40 10.83 31.98
C VAL A 598 -38.50 11.18 30.49
N ASN A 599 -38.93 12.40 30.20
CA ASN A 599 -38.93 12.93 28.83
C ASN A 599 -37.57 13.64 28.60
N ILE A 600 -36.90 13.33 27.50
CA ILE A 600 -35.61 13.90 27.12
C ILE A 600 -35.89 15.22 26.38
N LEU A 601 -35.30 16.31 26.88
CA LEU A 601 -35.50 17.66 26.33
C LEU A 601 -34.32 18.05 25.43
N GLU A 602 -33.10 17.85 25.92
CA GLU A 602 -31.86 18.04 25.18
C GLU A 602 -31.04 16.73 25.33
N PRO A 603 -30.70 16.04 24.21
CA PRO A 603 -29.87 14.83 24.23
C PRO A 603 -28.39 15.18 24.54
N ASP A 604 -27.58 14.16 24.83
CA ASP A 604 -26.15 14.33 25.14
C ASP A 604 -25.41 14.97 23.96
N ASP A 605 -24.84 16.15 24.22
CA ASP A 605 -24.06 16.95 23.28
C ASP A 605 -22.57 16.53 23.21
N GLY A 606 -22.20 15.52 24.02
CA GLY A 606 -20.82 15.08 24.23
C GLY A 606 -20.27 15.48 25.61
N SER A 607 -21.02 16.23 26.41
CA SER A 607 -20.68 16.52 27.82
C SER A 607 -20.88 15.32 28.75
N GLY A 608 -21.61 14.29 28.33
CA GLY A 608 -21.96 13.12 29.15
C GLY A 608 -23.21 13.32 30.02
N TRP A 609 -23.97 14.39 29.78
CA TRP A 609 -25.17 14.76 30.53
C TRP A 609 -26.36 14.93 29.58
N ILE A 610 -27.54 14.45 30.00
CA ILE A 610 -28.80 14.61 29.27
C ILE A 610 -29.73 15.46 30.13
N LYS A 611 -30.41 16.43 29.52
CA LYS A 611 -31.40 17.26 30.20
C LYS A 611 -32.77 16.64 30.06
N VAL A 612 -33.40 16.37 31.20
CA VAL A 612 -34.63 15.57 31.27
C VAL A 612 -35.70 16.22 32.13
N ARG A 613 -36.95 15.91 31.82
CA ARG A 613 -38.13 16.27 32.61
C ARG A 613 -38.67 15.04 33.34
N ALA A 614 -38.59 15.06 34.67
CA ALA A 614 -39.23 14.07 35.54
C ALA A 614 -40.52 14.69 36.12
N GLY A 615 -41.65 14.45 35.46
CA GLY A 615 -42.94 15.05 35.82
C GLY A 615 -42.96 16.56 35.58
N HIS A 616 -42.95 17.35 36.66
CA HIS A 616 -42.96 18.83 36.61
C HIS A 616 -41.59 19.47 36.92
N LYS A 617 -40.53 18.68 37.08
CA LYS A 617 -39.17 19.18 37.32
C LYS A 617 -38.26 18.87 36.14
N GLU A 618 -37.37 19.78 35.84
CA GLU A 618 -36.36 19.69 34.78
C GLU A 618 -34.96 19.85 35.37
N GLY A 619 -33.99 19.20 34.76
CA GLY A 619 -32.57 19.32 35.10
C GLY A 619 -31.72 18.26 34.38
N ILE A 620 -30.42 18.27 34.62
CA ILE A 620 -29.49 17.32 33.99
C ILE A 620 -29.29 16.05 34.83
N VAL A 621 -29.07 14.93 34.14
CA VAL A 621 -28.69 13.63 34.70
C VAL A 621 -27.61 12.99 33.82
N PRO A 622 -26.75 12.08 34.33
CA PRO A 622 -25.70 11.47 33.52
C PRO A 622 -26.28 10.64 32.37
N ALA A 623 -25.74 10.81 31.16
CA ALA A 623 -26.23 10.13 29.95
C ALA A 623 -26.18 8.60 30.07
N THR A 624 -25.16 8.08 30.75
CA THR A 624 -24.94 6.64 30.98
C THR A 624 -25.89 6.01 32.01
N TYR A 625 -26.71 6.81 32.69
CA TYR A 625 -27.69 6.34 33.67
C TYR A 625 -29.08 6.15 33.04
N LEU A 626 -29.23 6.30 31.72
CA LEU A 626 -30.51 6.46 31.03
C LEU A 626 -30.65 5.54 29.81
N GLU A 627 -31.67 4.69 29.80
CA GLU A 627 -32.06 3.83 28.68
C GLU A 627 -33.11 4.55 27.84
N ILE A 628 -32.77 4.87 26.59
CA ILE A 628 -33.65 5.63 25.69
C ILE A 628 -34.51 4.66 24.87
N PHE A 629 -35.83 4.85 24.87
CA PHE A 629 -36.73 3.98 24.12
C PHE A 629 -36.72 4.32 22.63
N ALA A 630 -36.42 3.32 21.79
CA ALA A 630 -36.54 3.41 20.34
C ALA A 630 -37.99 3.17 19.89
N ALA A 631 -38.43 3.89 18.84
CA ALA A 631 -39.78 3.73 18.29
C ALA A 631 -39.94 2.38 17.56
N PRO A 632 -41.09 1.68 17.72
CA PRO A 632 -41.29 0.34 17.17
C PRO A 632 -41.63 0.33 15.68
N ILE A 633 -41.20 -0.72 14.98
CA ILE A 633 -41.57 -1.03 13.59
C ILE A 633 -42.42 -2.31 13.58
N VAL A 634 -43.48 -2.34 12.77
CA VAL A 634 -44.41 -3.46 12.65
C VAL A 634 -44.02 -4.39 11.49
N PRO A 635 -43.98 -5.73 11.69
CA PRO A 635 -43.59 -6.68 10.64
C PRO A 635 -44.76 -7.18 9.78
N GLN A 636 -44.44 -7.74 8.62
CA GLN A 636 -45.31 -8.63 7.82
C GLN A 636 -44.61 -9.96 7.52
N ASP A 637 -45.37 -10.93 7.01
CA ASP A 637 -45.16 -12.37 7.22
C ASP A 637 -44.93 -13.15 5.92
N THR A 638 -43.97 -14.10 5.92
CA THR A 638 -43.92 -15.23 4.97
C THR A 638 -43.20 -16.47 5.56
N GLY A 639 -43.96 -17.55 5.80
CA GLY A 639 -43.69 -18.83 5.14
C GLY A 639 -42.54 -19.75 5.60
N SER A 640 -42.69 -20.37 6.77
CA SER A 640 -42.38 -21.79 7.06
C SER A 640 -41.15 -22.52 6.45
N SER A 641 -40.32 -23.11 7.31
CA SER A 641 -40.23 -24.58 7.49
C SER A 641 -39.34 -24.96 8.69
N GLN A 642 -39.32 -26.24 9.08
CA GLN A 642 -38.82 -26.70 10.38
C GLN A 642 -37.56 -27.58 10.30
N THR A 643 -36.61 -27.38 11.22
CA THR A 643 -35.85 -28.48 11.85
C THR A 643 -35.35 -28.11 13.26
N ARG A 644 -35.45 -29.07 14.18
CA ARG A 644 -34.89 -29.12 15.55
C ARG A 644 -33.71 -30.14 15.52
N PRO A 645 -32.96 -30.47 16.61
CA PRO A 645 -32.91 -29.88 17.96
C PRO A 645 -31.51 -29.71 18.61
N GLY A 646 -31.46 -29.00 19.75
CA GLY A 646 -30.53 -29.26 20.86
C GLY A 646 -29.12 -28.63 20.80
N SER A 647 -28.35 -28.61 21.89
CA SER A 647 -28.72 -28.79 23.32
C SER A 647 -27.60 -28.30 24.26
N THR A 648 -27.92 -28.18 25.56
CA THR A 648 -27.00 -28.28 26.72
C THR A 648 -25.78 -27.35 26.84
N TYR A 649 -25.96 -26.34 27.68
CA TYR A 649 -25.13 -26.00 28.86
C TYR A 649 -23.60 -25.81 28.75
N SER A 650 -23.18 -24.66 29.28
CA SER A 650 -21.82 -24.29 29.65
C SER A 650 -21.14 -25.27 30.62
N ASN A 651 -19.80 -25.24 30.68
CA ASN A 651 -19.13 -25.46 31.96
C ASN A 651 -17.81 -24.68 32.07
N SER A 652 -17.60 -24.05 33.22
CA SER A 652 -16.35 -23.42 33.66
C SER A 652 -16.11 -23.89 35.10
N GLY A 653 -14.95 -24.45 35.44
CA GLY A 653 -14.77 -25.06 36.76
C GLY A 653 -13.32 -25.39 37.12
N SER A 654 -12.68 -24.47 37.84
CA SER A 654 -11.34 -24.61 38.39
C SER A 654 -11.24 -25.55 39.59
N SER A 655 -10.02 -26.02 39.88
CA SER A 655 -9.42 -26.29 41.21
C SER A 655 -10.30 -26.67 42.42
N ILE A 656 -10.00 -27.87 42.95
CA ILE A 656 -10.34 -28.47 44.25
C ILE A 656 -10.54 -27.50 45.44
N GLY A 657 -11.59 -27.74 46.26
CA GLY A 657 -11.75 -27.24 47.63
C GLY A 657 -13.14 -27.51 48.21
N THR A 658 -13.27 -28.12 49.40
CA THR A 658 -14.55 -28.70 49.91
C THR A 658 -15.12 -28.02 51.18
N ALA A 659 -16.43 -28.28 51.40
CA ALA A 659 -17.23 -28.12 52.63
C ALA A 659 -18.04 -26.80 52.86
N ALA A 660 -19.14 -26.93 53.62
CA ALA A 660 -20.26 -26.00 53.86
C ALA A 660 -20.88 -26.31 55.27
N PRO A 661 -22.05 -25.81 55.77
CA PRO A 661 -23.06 -24.94 55.14
C PRO A 661 -23.81 -23.85 56.00
N ALA A 662 -24.46 -22.90 55.31
CA ALA A 662 -25.78 -22.23 55.55
C ALA A 662 -26.18 -21.45 56.85
N VAL A 663 -26.89 -20.30 56.66
CA VAL A 663 -28.27 -19.95 57.17
C VAL A 663 -28.58 -18.42 57.31
N LYS A 664 -29.56 -17.96 56.50
CA LYS A 664 -30.58 -16.85 56.61
C LYS A 664 -30.46 -15.61 57.55
N LYS A 665 -30.48 -14.41 56.92
CA LYS A 665 -31.33 -13.17 57.13
C LYS A 665 -31.59 -12.55 58.54
N LYS A 666 -31.26 -11.25 58.75
CA LYS A 666 -32.21 -10.14 59.15
C LYS A 666 -31.58 -8.72 59.23
N GLY A 667 -32.38 -7.67 58.96
CA GLY A 667 -32.34 -6.35 59.66
C GLY A 667 -31.45 -5.20 59.11
N PRO A 668 -31.95 -3.93 59.05
CA PRO A 668 -31.17 -2.74 58.65
C PRO A 668 -30.84 -1.73 59.77
N ALA A 669 -29.77 -0.94 59.61
CA ALA A 669 -29.43 0.28 60.36
C ALA A 669 -28.46 1.18 59.55
N VAL A 670 -28.22 2.45 59.95
CA VAL A 670 -27.71 3.52 59.05
C VAL A 670 -26.45 4.25 59.57
N ALA A 671 -25.37 4.24 58.74
CA ALA A 671 -24.26 5.22 58.64
C ALA A 671 -23.34 5.46 59.88
N PRO A 672 -22.18 6.21 59.80
CA PRO A 672 -21.58 6.90 58.64
C PRO A 672 -20.03 6.77 58.41
N ARG A 673 -19.60 7.19 57.20
CA ARG A 673 -18.30 7.81 56.79
C ARG A 673 -16.95 7.03 56.74
N ARG A 674 -16.50 6.87 55.49
CA ARG A 674 -15.14 7.05 54.89
C ARG A 674 -13.94 6.16 55.29
N GLY A 675 -13.37 5.50 54.28
CA GLY A 675 -11.94 5.16 54.13
C GLY A 675 -11.44 5.60 52.74
N ALA A 676 -10.16 5.91 52.57
CA ALA A 676 -9.64 6.60 51.37
C ALA A 676 -9.08 5.66 50.27
N LYS A 677 -9.14 6.10 49.01
CA LYS A 677 -8.43 5.45 47.88
C LYS A 677 -6.90 5.63 48.01
N LYS A 678 -6.13 4.63 47.59
CA LYS A 678 -4.66 4.71 47.50
C LYS A 678 -4.25 5.69 46.39
N LEU A 679 -3.23 6.51 46.65
CA LEU A 679 -2.59 7.38 45.65
C LEU A 679 -1.60 6.59 44.79
N LYS A 680 -1.56 6.87 43.49
CA LYS A 680 -0.47 6.46 42.59
C LYS A 680 0.62 7.54 42.59
N TYR A 681 1.87 7.12 42.38
CA TYR A 681 3.03 8.01 42.28
C TYR A 681 3.78 7.75 40.97
N VAL A 682 4.38 8.79 40.42
CA VAL A 682 5.28 8.74 39.26
C VAL A 682 6.61 9.39 39.62
N ILE A 683 7.64 9.10 38.84
CA ILE A 683 9.02 9.57 39.06
C ILE A 683 9.54 10.16 37.73
N ALA A 684 10.16 11.34 37.77
CA ALA A 684 10.83 11.91 36.60
C ALA A 684 12.07 11.07 36.23
N LEU A 685 12.25 10.78 34.94
CA LEU A 685 13.32 9.92 34.42
C LEU A 685 14.52 10.70 33.84
N TYR A 686 14.46 12.03 33.85
CA TYR A 686 15.50 12.97 33.44
C TYR A 686 15.12 14.38 33.94
N ASP A 687 16.09 15.27 34.03
CA ASP A 687 15.85 16.69 34.31
C ASP A 687 15.05 17.35 33.17
N TYR A 688 14.09 18.20 33.52
CA TYR A 688 13.33 19.01 32.59
C TYR A 688 13.14 20.43 33.14
N ALA A 689 13.50 21.44 32.36
CA ALA A 689 13.22 22.83 32.67
C ALA A 689 11.95 23.29 31.93
N ALA A 690 11.00 23.86 32.67
CA ALA A 690 9.80 24.47 32.11
C ALA A 690 10.16 25.56 31.10
N GLN A 691 9.55 25.50 29.92
CA GLN A 691 9.71 26.47 28.83
C GLN A 691 8.54 27.48 28.79
N SER A 692 7.47 27.23 29.55
CA SER A 692 6.33 28.13 29.76
C SER A 692 5.96 28.22 31.25
N GLU A 693 5.26 29.30 31.65
CA GLU A 693 4.73 29.47 33.02
C GLU A 693 3.67 28.41 33.40
N THR A 694 3.22 27.61 32.44
CA THR A 694 2.24 26.54 32.61
C THR A 694 2.86 25.14 32.75
N GLU A 695 4.19 25.04 32.63
CA GLU A 695 4.96 23.83 32.89
C GLU A 695 5.65 23.91 34.27
N HIS A 696 6.06 22.75 34.79
CA HIS A 696 6.81 22.65 36.02
C HIS A 696 8.19 22.05 35.74
N SER A 697 9.25 22.73 36.13
CA SER A 697 10.61 22.17 36.10
C SER A 697 10.70 21.03 37.09
N MET A 698 11.18 19.87 36.64
CA MET A 698 11.31 18.66 37.45
C MET A 698 12.74 18.11 37.37
N THR A 699 13.22 17.52 38.45
CA THR A 699 14.56 16.93 38.52
C THR A 699 14.53 15.40 38.43
N GLU A 700 15.57 14.77 37.88
CA GLU A 700 15.65 13.32 37.75
C GLU A 700 15.51 12.63 39.13
N GLY A 701 14.59 11.66 39.22
CA GLY A 701 14.25 11.00 40.48
C GLY A 701 13.20 11.73 41.35
N GLU A 702 12.77 12.94 40.99
CA GLU A 702 11.71 13.66 41.70
C GLU A 702 10.36 12.94 41.60
N ARG A 703 9.60 12.91 42.70
CA ARG A 703 8.39 12.08 42.85
C ARG A 703 7.13 12.91 42.96
N PHE A 704 6.18 12.65 42.05
CA PHE A 704 4.91 13.37 41.96
C PHE A 704 3.73 12.45 42.26
N VAL A 705 2.63 13.02 42.78
CA VAL A 705 1.36 12.31 42.96
C VAL A 705 0.55 12.42 41.67
N LEU A 706 0.19 11.28 41.09
CA LEU A 706 -0.60 11.21 39.86
C LEU A 706 -2.09 11.42 40.19
N ILE A 707 -2.67 12.52 39.68
CA ILE A 707 -4.09 12.87 39.88
C ILE A 707 -4.94 12.31 38.73
N LYS A 708 -4.47 12.44 37.49
CA LYS A 708 -5.15 11.94 36.29
C LYS A 708 -4.10 11.36 35.33
N GLU A 709 -4.36 10.14 34.88
CA GLU A 709 -3.62 9.47 33.81
C GLU A 709 -3.91 10.13 32.46
N ASP A 710 -2.92 10.07 31.56
CA ASP A 710 -2.98 10.57 30.18
C ASP A 710 -4.17 9.95 29.42
N PRO A 711 -5.08 10.75 28.84
CA PRO A 711 -6.21 10.26 28.05
C PRO A 711 -5.83 9.83 26.61
N GLY A 712 -4.58 10.04 26.20
CA GLY A 712 -4.07 9.86 24.83
C GLY A 712 -3.62 11.17 24.16
N ASP A 713 -3.34 12.23 24.93
CA ASP A 713 -2.90 13.54 24.45
C ASP A 713 -1.43 13.88 24.81
N GLY A 714 -0.76 13.01 25.58
CA GLY A 714 0.62 13.19 26.03
C GLY A 714 0.74 13.84 27.41
N TYR A 715 -0.37 14.23 28.06
CA TYR A 715 -0.35 14.98 29.32
C TYR A 715 -1.01 14.25 30.49
N SER A 716 -0.20 13.97 31.52
CA SER A 716 -0.69 13.51 32.84
C SER A 716 -0.75 14.66 33.83
N ARG A 717 -1.83 14.74 34.64
CA ARG A 717 -1.96 15.77 35.68
C ARG A 717 -1.42 15.26 37.01
N TYR A 718 -0.47 16.01 37.58
CA TYR A 718 0.17 15.72 38.86
C TYR A 718 0.03 16.87 39.86
N THR A 719 0.44 16.63 41.12
CA THR A 719 0.61 17.68 42.13
C THR A 719 1.93 17.50 42.87
N GLN A 720 2.67 18.60 43.06
CA GLN A 720 3.84 18.65 43.92
C GLN A 720 3.41 18.84 45.38
N ARG A 721 4.00 18.08 46.30
CA ARG A 721 3.58 18.07 47.71
C ARG A 721 4.23 19.22 48.50
N ALA A 722 3.67 20.42 48.33
CA ALA A 722 4.20 21.65 48.91
C ALA A 722 4.47 21.57 50.42
N ARG A 723 5.62 22.08 50.86
CA ARG A 723 5.88 22.50 52.24
C ARG A 723 5.24 23.88 52.49
N LEU A 724 4.85 24.16 53.73
CA LEU A 724 4.04 25.34 54.06
C LEU A 724 4.84 26.65 54.02
N SER A 725 4.30 27.69 53.38
CA SER A 725 4.32 29.06 53.93
C SER A 725 3.26 29.99 53.29
N VAL A 726 2.68 30.82 54.16
CA VAL A 726 1.67 31.89 54.01
C VAL A 726 2.19 32.98 53.01
N THR A 727 1.40 33.64 52.14
CA THR A 727 0.25 34.55 52.41
C THR A 727 -0.64 34.80 51.16
N ALA A 728 -1.85 35.35 51.37
CA ALA A 728 -2.95 35.62 50.42
C ALA A 728 -2.65 36.40 49.11
N GLY A 729 -3.49 36.25 48.06
CA GLY A 729 -3.51 37.21 46.93
C GLY A 729 -4.22 36.92 45.58
N THR A 730 -5.49 36.48 45.54
CA THR A 730 -6.39 36.51 44.33
C THR A 730 -6.11 35.59 43.10
N SER A 731 -7.17 35.38 42.30
CA SER A 731 -7.26 34.75 40.95
C SER A 731 -6.68 33.34 40.74
N GLN A 732 -7.55 32.34 40.56
CA GLN A 732 -7.22 31.07 39.89
C GLN A 732 -7.56 31.16 38.39
N GLY A 733 -6.53 31.15 37.54
CA GLY A 733 -6.66 30.90 36.10
C GLY A 733 -6.32 29.44 35.76
N SER A 734 -6.94 28.90 34.70
CA SER A 734 -6.74 27.52 34.24
C SER A 734 -6.20 27.51 32.80
N ILE A 735 -5.00 26.95 32.60
CA ILE A 735 -4.33 26.90 31.29
C ILE A 735 -3.74 25.48 31.06
N TRP A 736 -3.41 25.18 29.82
CA TRP A 736 -3.13 23.87 29.22
C TRP A 736 -1.86 23.92 28.36
N THR A 737 -1.28 22.78 28.00
CA THR A 737 -0.19 22.65 27.00
C THR A 737 -0.49 21.54 26.00
N PHE A 738 0.28 21.47 24.90
CA PHE A 738 -0.05 20.74 23.67
C PHE A 738 1.20 20.10 23.02
N VAL A 739 1.11 18.82 22.62
CA VAL A 739 2.16 18.09 21.87
C VAL A 739 1.72 17.91 20.41
N GLU A 740 2.56 18.35 19.48
CA GLU A 740 2.73 17.70 18.16
C GLU A 740 4.16 17.99 17.62
N PRO A 741 4.65 17.25 16.60
CA PRO A 741 6.07 16.92 16.50
C PRO A 741 6.84 17.63 15.36
N GLU A 742 8.17 17.69 15.46
CA GLU A 742 9.07 17.55 14.29
C GLU A 742 10.54 17.21 14.68
N LYS A 743 11.19 16.38 13.84
CA LYS A 743 12.64 16.31 13.46
C LYS A 743 13.75 16.48 14.53
N PHE A 744 14.82 15.66 14.46
CA PHE A 744 16.09 16.03 13.81
C PHE A 744 17.13 14.87 13.72
N CYS A 745 18.35 15.15 13.26
CA CYS A 745 19.38 14.19 12.84
C CYS A 745 20.81 14.71 13.18
N MET A 746 21.67 13.83 13.76
CA MET A 746 23.11 14.04 14.07
C MET A 746 23.44 15.22 15.03
N THR A 747 24.51 15.29 15.84
CA THR A 747 25.66 14.42 16.25
C THR A 747 26.17 15.00 17.60
N CYS A 748 27.04 14.44 18.46
CA CYS A 748 28.00 13.30 18.53
C CYS A 748 28.14 12.97 20.06
N LEU A 749 29.08 12.25 20.72
CA LEU A 749 30.30 11.41 20.59
C LEU A 749 30.41 10.68 21.98
N SER A 750 31.18 9.63 22.32
CA SER A 750 32.24 8.83 21.70
C SER A 750 32.41 7.47 22.43
N SER A 751 33.40 6.67 22.03
CA SER A 751 34.21 5.76 22.90
C SER A 751 33.49 4.75 23.81
N SER A 752 33.08 3.59 23.26
CA SER A 752 33.77 2.31 23.56
C SER A 752 33.12 1.11 22.85
N LEU A 753 33.60 0.75 21.64
CA LEU A 753 33.71 -0.65 21.22
C LEU A 753 34.65 -0.82 20.01
N MET A 754 35.85 -1.34 20.23
CA MET A 754 36.67 -1.97 19.18
C MET A 754 36.83 -3.46 19.49
N ALA A 755 35.88 -4.29 19.04
CA ALA A 755 36.07 -5.73 18.89
C ALA A 755 34.94 -6.35 18.04
N ARG A 756 35.32 -7.29 17.14
CA ARG A 756 34.46 -8.34 16.55
C ARG A 756 33.22 -7.88 15.74
N THR A 757 33.45 -7.39 14.54
CA THR A 757 32.51 -7.54 13.40
C THR A 757 33.22 -8.19 12.21
N ALA A 758 33.39 -9.51 12.30
CA ALA A 758 33.71 -10.39 11.18
C ALA A 758 32.72 -11.58 11.22
N THR A 759 32.45 -12.16 10.05
CA THR A 759 31.49 -13.27 9.83
C THR A 759 30.00 -12.87 9.86
N LEU A 760 29.44 -12.53 8.68
CA LEU A 760 28.12 -12.98 8.21
C LEU A 760 27.82 -12.45 6.78
N GLN A 761 28.27 -13.17 5.74
CA GLN A 761 27.81 -12.95 4.36
C GLN A 761 27.93 -14.23 3.51
N ARG A 762 26.92 -15.12 3.66
CA ARG A 762 26.67 -16.47 3.07
C ARG A 762 25.23 -16.84 3.45
N TYR A 763 24.41 -17.67 2.78
CA TYR A 763 24.43 -18.54 1.58
C TYR A 763 22.94 -18.73 1.16
N HIS A 764 22.51 -19.13 -0.05
CA HIS A 764 23.00 -18.91 -1.43
C HIS A 764 21.92 -19.41 -2.44
N THR A 765 21.75 -18.74 -3.59
CA THR A 765 21.06 -19.28 -4.79
C THR A 765 21.82 -18.77 -6.01
N LEU A 766 22.82 -19.46 -6.57
CA LEU A 766 22.81 -20.87 -6.99
C LEU A 766 24.01 -21.68 -6.44
N GLU A 767 23.85 -22.33 -5.28
CA GLU A 767 24.73 -23.43 -4.84
C GLU A 767 23.90 -24.53 -4.16
N TYR A 768 23.12 -25.29 -4.95
CA TYR A 768 22.53 -26.55 -4.45
C TYR A 768 22.21 -27.60 -5.54
N TYR A 769 23.19 -27.95 -6.40
CA TYR A 769 23.17 -29.28 -7.07
C TYR A 769 24.53 -29.88 -7.46
N MET A 770 25.67 -29.24 -7.13
CA MET A 770 27.00 -29.83 -7.36
C MET A 770 27.85 -29.89 -6.07
N ASN A 771 27.68 -30.97 -5.30
CA ASN A 771 28.77 -31.54 -4.47
C ASN A 771 28.42 -32.92 -3.85
N ILE A 772 28.32 -33.97 -4.68
CA ILE A 772 28.45 -35.37 -4.21
C ILE A 772 29.27 -36.19 -5.21
N LYS A 773 30.59 -36.31 -4.96
CA LYS A 773 31.54 -37.42 -5.26
C LYS A 773 32.96 -36.84 -5.40
N GLY A 774 33.92 -37.31 -4.59
CA GLY A 774 35.27 -36.72 -4.55
C GLY A 774 36.41 -37.53 -3.91
N ALA A 775 36.17 -38.74 -3.40
CA ALA A 775 37.19 -39.72 -2.98
C ALA A 775 36.52 -41.11 -2.91
N GLY A 776 37.16 -42.24 -3.20
CA GLY A 776 38.50 -42.53 -3.73
C GLY A 776 38.68 -44.07 -3.81
N LEU A 777 39.76 -44.58 -4.42
CA LEU A 777 40.00 -46.03 -4.71
C LEU A 777 39.13 -46.58 -5.88
N ASN A 778 39.55 -47.51 -6.74
CA ASN A 778 40.91 -48.04 -6.96
C ASN A 778 41.15 -48.61 -8.39
N ASN A 779 42.40 -48.98 -8.63
CA ASN A 779 43.02 -49.55 -9.84
C ASN A 779 42.32 -50.68 -10.65
N MET A 780 42.51 -50.59 -11.97
CA MET A 780 42.87 -51.66 -12.95
C MET A 780 41.87 -52.73 -13.47
N ALA A 781 41.89 -52.86 -14.81
CA ALA A 781 41.96 -54.09 -15.64
C ALA A 781 40.71 -54.69 -16.36
N LYS A 782 40.84 -54.70 -17.71
CA LYS A 782 40.52 -55.78 -18.68
C LYS A 782 39.06 -56.26 -18.97
N ALA A 783 38.63 -55.90 -20.18
CA ALA A 783 38.21 -56.80 -21.28
C ALA A 783 36.72 -57.30 -21.39
N PRO A 784 36.22 -57.58 -22.62
CA PRO A 784 34.83 -57.96 -22.98
C PRO A 784 34.64 -59.52 -23.03
N PRO A 785 33.54 -60.17 -23.54
CA PRO A 785 32.47 -59.75 -24.48
C PRO A 785 31.03 -60.32 -24.15
N GLU A 786 30.02 -60.61 -25.00
CA GLU A 786 29.79 -60.75 -26.48
C GLU A 786 28.26 -60.70 -26.85
N HIS A 787 27.90 -60.73 -28.15
CA HIS A 787 26.63 -61.15 -28.81
C HIS A 787 25.25 -60.51 -28.41
N LEU A 788 24.53 -59.75 -29.25
CA LEU A 788 23.76 -60.08 -30.49
C LEU A 788 22.65 -61.18 -30.36
N PRO A 789 21.49 -61.08 -31.07
CA PRO A 789 20.68 -59.91 -31.45
C PRO A 789 19.15 -60.11 -31.12
N PRO A 790 18.08 -60.00 -31.99
CA PRO A 790 16.81 -59.40 -31.56
C PRO A 790 15.54 -60.31 -31.68
N GLU A 791 14.37 -59.66 -31.51
CA GLU A 791 12.98 -60.09 -31.79
C GLU A 791 12.16 -60.86 -30.74
N THR A 792 10.90 -60.41 -30.66
CA THR A 792 9.63 -61.08 -30.31
C THR A 792 8.89 -60.57 -29.06
N CYS A 793 7.58 -60.39 -29.23
CA CYS A 793 6.60 -60.14 -28.17
C CYS A 793 5.55 -61.26 -28.20
N PRO A 794 5.28 -61.89 -27.05
CA PRO A 794 3.94 -62.35 -26.73
C PRO A 794 3.49 -61.94 -25.30
N TRP A 795 2.22 -62.21 -25.00
CA TRP A 795 1.49 -61.69 -23.83
C TRP A 795 1.55 -62.57 -22.57
N ASN A 796 1.81 -61.92 -21.42
CA ASN A 796 1.28 -62.26 -20.06
C ASN A 796 1.71 -63.63 -19.44
N PRO A 797 1.38 -63.96 -18.16
CA PRO A 797 0.71 -63.15 -17.13
C PRO A 797 1.31 -63.20 -15.70
N THR A 798 1.87 -62.10 -15.17
CA THR A 798 1.96 -61.91 -13.70
C THR A 798 1.95 -60.43 -13.30
N ILE A 799 0.76 -59.92 -12.96
CA ILE A 799 0.44 -59.03 -11.82
C ILE A 799 -1.05 -58.71 -11.95
N GLN A 800 -1.90 -59.45 -11.24
CA GLN A 800 -3.32 -59.17 -11.14
C GLN A 800 -3.81 -59.47 -9.72
N LYS A 801 -3.78 -58.45 -8.86
CA LYS A 801 -4.66 -58.21 -7.71
C LYS A 801 -4.14 -57.01 -6.89
N LEU A 802 -4.77 -55.85 -7.07
CA LEU A 802 -5.26 -54.97 -5.98
C LEU A 802 -6.03 -53.76 -6.54
N ARG A 803 -7.31 -54.01 -6.83
CA ARG A 803 -8.48 -53.09 -6.88
C ARG A 803 -9.66 -53.95 -6.38
N PRO A 804 -10.76 -53.41 -5.80
CA PRO A 804 -11.46 -52.16 -6.17
C PRO A 804 -11.80 -51.31 -4.91
N PRO A 805 -12.82 -50.41 -4.87
CA PRO A 805 -13.66 -49.84 -5.93
C PRO A 805 -13.68 -48.30 -5.98
N GLY A 806 -14.20 -47.72 -7.09
CA GLY A 806 -14.47 -46.28 -7.18
C GLY A 806 -14.19 -45.63 -8.54
N CYS A 807 -14.79 -46.14 -9.63
CA CYS A 807 -14.68 -45.51 -10.95
C CYS A 807 -16.04 -45.03 -11.46
N ALA A 808 -16.16 -43.74 -11.75
CA ALA A 808 -17.04 -43.24 -12.79
C ALA A 808 -16.39 -43.45 -14.17
N SER A 809 -17.13 -43.28 -15.27
CA SER A 809 -16.65 -43.59 -16.62
C SER A 809 -15.68 -42.54 -17.19
N PRO A 810 -14.87 -42.88 -18.23
CA PRO A 810 -13.84 -41.99 -18.77
C PRO A 810 -14.36 -40.71 -19.46
N ASP A 811 -15.63 -40.69 -19.89
CA ASP A 811 -16.14 -39.66 -20.81
C ASP A 811 -16.53 -38.33 -20.17
N PHE A 812 -16.61 -38.25 -18.83
CA PHE A 812 -17.09 -37.03 -18.14
C PHE A 812 -15.97 -36.05 -17.73
N ILE A 813 -14.71 -36.50 -17.67
CA ILE A 813 -13.58 -35.67 -17.21
C ILE A 813 -12.95 -34.85 -18.35
N ARG A 814 -13.26 -35.15 -19.62
CA ARG A 814 -12.65 -34.48 -20.80
C ARG A 814 -13.27 -33.11 -21.18
N ARG A 815 -13.98 -32.44 -20.26
CA ARG A 815 -14.71 -31.17 -20.53
C ARG A 815 -14.64 -30.09 -19.45
N LEU A 816 -13.81 -30.24 -18.42
CA LEU A 816 -13.55 -29.18 -17.43
C LEU A 816 -12.05 -28.94 -17.28
N ILE A 817 -11.65 -27.67 -17.47
CA ILE A 817 -10.30 -27.12 -17.24
C ILE A 817 -9.18 -27.74 -18.10
N LEU A 818 -9.31 -27.65 -19.42
CA LEU A 818 -8.17 -27.45 -20.34
C LEU A 818 -8.55 -26.35 -21.35
N PRO A 819 -7.71 -25.33 -21.56
CA PRO A 819 -7.91 -24.39 -22.67
C PRO A 819 -7.68 -25.12 -24.01
N PRO A 820 -8.43 -24.80 -25.08
CA PRO A 820 -8.17 -25.37 -26.39
C PRO A 820 -6.80 -24.89 -26.91
N SER A 821 -6.01 -25.81 -27.48
CA SER A 821 -4.76 -25.43 -28.14
C SER A 821 -5.05 -24.63 -29.42
N PRO A 822 -4.34 -23.51 -29.69
CA PRO A 822 -4.49 -22.78 -30.94
C PRO A 822 -3.95 -23.58 -32.14
N LEU A 823 -4.37 -23.19 -33.34
CA LEU A 823 -4.02 -23.85 -34.61
C LEU A 823 -2.50 -23.98 -34.80
N GLY A 824 -1.98 -25.20 -34.66
CA GLY A 824 -0.57 -25.56 -34.91
C GLY A 824 0.18 -26.12 -33.70
N TRP A 825 -0.31 -25.90 -32.47
CA TRP A 825 0.35 -26.38 -31.25
C TRP A 825 -0.26 -27.70 -30.74
N SER A 826 0.60 -28.66 -30.40
CA SER A 826 0.28 -29.91 -29.72
C SER A 826 0.49 -29.83 -28.20
N GLY A 827 -0.34 -30.56 -27.46
CA GLY A 827 -0.45 -30.49 -26.00
C GLY A 827 -1.71 -29.74 -25.52
N PRO A 828 -1.90 -29.57 -24.19
CA PRO A 828 -1.05 -30.06 -23.12
C PRO A 828 -1.52 -31.42 -22.58
N GLU A 829 -1.02 -32.52 -23.14
CA GLU A 829 -1.37 -33.88 -22.69
C GLU A 829 -0.52 -34.34 -21.50
N HIS A 830 0.53 -33.60 -21.15
CA HIS A 830 1.44 -33.87 -20.05
C HIS A 830 1.58 -32.62 -19.17
N CYS A 831 0.98 -32.64 -17.99
CA CYS A 831 1.04 -31.56 -17.00
C CYS A 831 1.28 -32.11 -15.59
N VAL A 832 2.10 -31.41 -14.79
CA VAL A 832 2.25 -31.64 -13.35
C VAL A 832 2.33 -30.28 -12.64
N ASN A 833 1.62 -30.13 -11.52
CA ASN A 833 1.60 -28.92 -10.68
C ASN A 833 1.35 -27.60 -11.45
N GLY A 834 0.53 -27.64 -12.51
CA GLY A 834 0.23 -26.47 -13.35
C GLY A 834 1.30 -26.12 -14.39
N THR A 835 2.39 -26.89 -14.47
CA THR A 835 3.41 -26.82 -15.53
C THR A 835 3.09 -27.88 -16.58
N CYS A 836 3.10 -27.52 -17.86
CA CYS A 836 2.69 -28.40 -18.96
C CYS A 836 3.71 -28.40 -20.10
N VAL A 837 3.77 -29.52 -20.84
CA VAL A 837 4.54 -29.65 -22.08
C VAL A 837 3.67 -29.25 -23.29
N TYR A 838 4.21 -28.37 -24.13
CA TYR A 838 3.64 -27.98 -25.42
C TYR A 838 4.69 -28.14 -26.52
N SER A 839 4.25 -28.34 -27.76
CA SER A 839 5.15 -28.37 -28.92
C SER A 839 4.48 -27.84 -30.19
N ASN A 840 5.27 -27.32 -31.13
CA ASN A 840 4.82 -27.00 -32.47
C ASN A 840 5.91 -27.42 -33.48
N ILE A 841 5.57 -28.42 -34.31
CA ILE A 841 6.49 -29.01 -35.29
C ILE A 841 6.59 -28.19 -36.59
N ALA A 842 5.65 -27.28 -36.84
CA ALA A 842 5.59 -26.46 -38.04
C ALA A 842 6.27 -25.10 -37.86
N GLN A 843 6.11 -24.48 -36.68
CA GLN A 843 6.70 -23.19 -36.34
C GLN A 843 8.24 -23.30 -36.29
N ASN A 844 8.90 -22.59 -37.22
CA ASN A 844 10.35 -22.55 -37.40
C ASN A 844 11.03 -23.94 -37.36
N GLY A 845 10.38 -24.96 -37.92
CA GLY A 845 10.91 -26.32 -38.01
C GLY A 845 10.99 -27.09 -36.69
N GLY A 846 10.38 -26.60 -35.61
CA GLY A 846 10.22 -27.33 -34.35
C GLY A 846 10.64 -26.56 -33.10
N VAL A 847 9.66 -26.27 -32.23
CA VAL A 847 9.84 -25.70 -30.89
C VAL A 847 9.04 -26.49 -29.86
N ALA A 848 9.56 -26.58 -28.63
CA ALA A 848 8.85 -27.13 -27.47
C ALA A 848 8.88 -26.15 -26.28
N LEU A 849 7.83 -26.14 -25.45
CA LEU A 849 7.71 -25.32 -24.24
C LEU A 849 7.42 -26.20 -23.03
N ILE A 850 8.03 -25.89 -21.88
CA ILE A 850 7.68 -26.44 -20.56
C ILE A 850 7.41 -25.26 -19.63
N THR A 851 6.13 -24.93 -19.46
CA THR A 851 5.70 -23.69 -18.79
C THR A 851 4.22 -23.77 -18.37
N SER A 852 3.71 -22.77 -17.67
CA SER A 852 2.29 -22.65 -17.33
C SER A 852 1.42 -22.41 -18.58
N PRO A 853 0.14 -22.81 -18.58
CA PRO A 853 -0.77 -22.54 -19.70
C PRO A 853 -0.90 -21.05 -20.07
N GLN A 854 -0.79 -20.15 -19.09
CA GLN A 854 -0.86 -18.70 -19.29
C GLN A 854 0.39 -18.16 -20.00
N HIS A 855 1.59 -18.63 -19.62
CA HIS A 855 2.83 -18.27 -20.30
C HIS A 855 2.93 -18.93 -21.68
N ALA A 856 2.42 -20.16 -21.85
CA ALA A 856 2.36 -20.81 -23.15
C ALA A 856 1.56 -19.97 -24.16
N GLN A 857 0.41 -19.43 -23.77
CA GLN A 857 -0.37 -18.51 -24.62
C GLN A 857 0.42 -17.24 -25.01
N ILE A 858 1.11 -16.60 -24.06
CA ILE A 858 1.90 -15.39 -24.34
C ILE A 858 3.08 -15.71 -25.30
N ILE A 859 3.73 -16.86 -25.17
CA ILE A 859 4.80 -17.31 -26.08
C ILE A 859 4.22 -17.69 -27.46
N GLN A 860 2.98 -18.16 -27.53
CA GLN A 860 2.28 -18.48 -28.78
C GLN A 860 1.92 -17.21 -29.58
N ASP A 861 1.59 -16.12 -28.89
CA ASP A 861 1.30 -14.80 -29.49
C ASP A 861 2.55 -14.03 -29.94
N TYR A 862 3.76 -14.52 -29.65
CA TYR A 862 5.00 -13.90 -30.11
C TYR A 862 5.12 -13.99 -31.64
N SER A 863 5.27 -12.83 -32.27
CA SER A 863 5.64 -12.70 -33.68
C SER A 863 7.09 -13.18 -33.88
N VAL A 864 7.26 -14.48 -34.08
CA VAL A 864 8.58 -15.09 -34.24
C VAL A 864 9.05 -14.89 -35.68
N ASP A 865 10.04 -14.02 -35.88
CA ASP A 865 10.76 -13.93 -37.16
C ASP A 865 11.35 -15.30 -37.54
N ALA A 866 11.39 -15.60 -38.83
CA ALA A 866 12.01 -16.84 -39.31
C ALA A 866 13.52 -16.82 -39.04
N ASP A 867 14.11 -17.99 -38.70
CA ASP A 867 15.55 -18.12 -38.46
C ASP A 867 16.37 -17.49 -39.62
N GLY A 868 17.12 -16.43 -39.32
CA GLY A 868 17.68 -15.51 -40.30
C GLY A 868 19.10 -15.04 -40.00
N GLY A 869 19.53 -14.00 -40.71
CA GLY A 869 20.92 -13.49 -40.70
C GLY A 869 21.50 -13.42 -42.12
N ALA A 870 22.71 -12.89 -42.26
CA ALA A 870 23.37 -12.74 -43.55
C ALA A 870 23.65 -14.09 -44.24
N TYR A 871 23.31 -14.20 -45.53
CA TYR A 871 23.55 -15.38 -46.36
C TYR A 871 24.45 -15.05 -47.58
N PRO A 872 25.49 -15.86 -47.90
CA PRO A 872 26.00 -16.96 -47.09
C PRO A 872 26.52 -16.47 -45.72
N PRO A 873 26.52 -17.31 -44.68
CA PRO A 873 26.94 -16.91 -43.34
C PRO A 873 28.32 -16.22 -43.35
N PRO A 874 28.49 -15.09 -42.64
CA PRO A 874 29.76 -14.38 -42.55
C PRO A 874 30.78 -15.13 -41.67
N PHE A 875 30.47 -16.36 -41.26
CA PHE A 875 31.24 -17.22 -40.38
C PHE A 875 31.18 -18.69 -40.83
N TYR A 876 32.06 -19.52 -40.27
CA TYR A 876 32.03 -20.97 -40.38
C TYR A 876 32.26 -21.64 -39.03
N VAL A 877 31.81 -22.89 -38.89
CA VAL A 877 32.09 -23.72 -37.70
C VAL A 877 33.51 -24.29 -37.82
N ASP A 878 34.30 -24.20 -36.76
CA ASP A 878 35.71 -24.63 -36.74
C ASP A 878 36.09 -25.26 -35.39
N GLU A 879 37.17 -26.05 -35.37
CA GLU A 879 37.73 -26.56 -34.11
C GLU A 879 38.73 -25.55 -33.54
N ILE A 880 38.40 -24.98 -32.38
CA ILE A 880 39.20 -23.96 -31.72
C ILE A 880 40.16 -24.62 -30.70
N PRO A 881 41.48 -24.49 -30.87
CA PRO A 881 42.46 -25.11 -29.96
C PRO A 881 42.21 -24.76 -28.50
N GLY A 882 41.98 -25.78 -27.67
CA GLY A 882 41.74 -25.63 -26.23
C GLY A 882 40.36 -25.09 -25.82
N LYS A 883 39.47 -24.77 -26.78
CA LYS A 883 38.07 -24.38 -26.50
C LYS A 883 37.03 -25.36 -27.09
N GLY A 884 37.41 -26.20 -28.05
CA GLY A 884 36.48 -27.13 -28.72
C GLY A 884 35.81 -26.51 -29.95
N ILE A 885 34.63 -27.00 -30.34
CA ILE A 885 33.94 -26.52 -31.55
C ILE A 885 33.40 -25.10 -31.31
N GLY A 886 33.83 -24.15 -32.15
CA GLY A 886 33.40 -22.76 -32.10
C GLY A 886 33.08 -22.20 -33.49
N LEU A 887 33.13 -20.88 -33.61
CA LEU A 887 32.79 -20.13 -34.81
C LEU A 887 33.93 -19.18 -35.20
N ARG A 888 34.24 -19.05 -36.49
CA ARG A 888 35.20 -18.06 -37.02
C ARG A 888 34.63 -17.22 -38.13
N ALA A 889 35.04 -15.96 -38.21
CA ALA A 889 34.68 -15.04 -39.27
C ALA A 889 35.25 -15.49 -40.64
N ASN A 890 34.38 -15.70 -41.63
CA ASN A 890 34.72 -16.10 -43.00
C ASN A 890 35.20 -14.90 -43.84
N ARG A 891 34.70 -13.71 -43.53
CA ARG A 891 35.14 -12.40 -44.02
C ARG A 891 35.31 -11.44 -42.84
N SER A 892 35.82 -10.23 -43.07
CA SER A 892 35.67 -9.17 -42.06
C SER A 892 34.18 -8.81 -41.90
N ILE A 893 33.79 -8.51 -40.67
CA ILE A 893 32.43 -8.20 -40.24
C ILE A 893 32.50 -6.82 -39.59
N VAL A 894 31.60 -5.91 -39.98
CA VAL A 894 31.62 -4.53 -39.45
C VAL A 894 30.83 -4.43 -38.15
N LYS A 895 31.19 -3.45 -37.30
CA LYS A 895 30.39 -3.11 -36.11
C LYS A 895 28.92 -2.87 -36.50
N GLY A 896 28.00 -3.41 -35.70
CA GLY A 896 26.56 -3.28 -35.89
C GLY A 896 25.97 -4.23 -36.94
N GLU A 897 26.76 -5.10 -37.58
CA GLU A 897 26.24 -6.14 -38.47
C GLU A 897 25.50 -7.23 -37.68
N GLU A 898 24.32 -7.64 -38.13
CA GLU A 898 23.54 -8.75 -37.53
C GLU A 898 23.90 -10.09 -38.20
N LEU A 899 24.42 -11.05 -37.43
CA LEU A 899 24.96 -12.30 -37.97
C LEU A 899 23.95 -13.45 -37.95
N MET A 900 23.26 -13.62 -36.83
CA MET A 900 22.24 -14.66 -36.65
C MET A 900 21.02 -14.10 -35.92
N VAL A 901 19.85 -14.40 -36.47
CA VAL A 901 18.55 -14.32 -35.79
C VAL A 901 18.09 -15.76 -35.58
N ARG A 902 17.88 -16.18 -34.33
CA ARG A 902 17.57 -17.57 -33.98
C ARG A 902 16.44 -17.71 -32.98
N THR A 903 15.68 -18.77 -33.18
CA THR A 903 14.50 -19.11 -32.40
C THR A 903 14.77 -20.33 -31.51
N PRO A 904 14.07 -20.47 -30.37
CA PRO A 904 14.45 -21.43 -29.34
C PRO A 904 13.93 -22.81 -29.73
N THR A 905 14.79 -23.82 -29.61
CA THR A 905 14.40 -25.22 -29.84
C THR A 905 13.60 -25.78 -28.65
N LEU A 906 13.91 -25.31 -27.44
CA LEU A 906 13.19 -25.60 -26.21
C LEU A 906 13.10 -24.31 -25.37
N VAL A 907 11.97 -24.07 -24.72
CA VAL A 907 11.79 -23.03 -23.69
C VAL A 907 11.32 -23.66 -22.38
N THR A 908 11.92 -23.29 -21.26
CA THR A 908 11.61 -23.85 -19.94
C THR A 908 11.40 -22.75 -18.89
N GLN A 909 10.32 -22.80 -18.12
CA GLN A 909 10.03 -21.83 -17.05
C GLN A 909 10.84 -22.16 -15.79
N VAL A 910 11.66 -21.21 -15.31
CA VAL A 910 12.67 -21.45 -14.27
C VAL A 910 12.05 -21.88 -12.94
N ASP A 911 11.16 -21.06 -12.38
CA ASP A 911 10.59 -21.29 -11.05
C ASP A 911 9.74 -22.57 -11.02
N ALA A 912 8.95 -22.79 -12.08
CA ALA A 912 8.11 -23.97 -12.27
C ALA A 912 8.91 -25.28 -12.27
N ILE A 913 10.14 -25.28 -12.81
CA ILE A 913 11.02 -26.45 -12.86
C ILE A 913 11.83 -26.64 -11.58
N ALA A 914 12.15 -25.55 -10.87
CA ALA A 914 12.80 -25.63 -9.56
C ALA A 914 11.89 -26.24 -8.47
N GLU A 915 10.56 -26.18 -8.65
CA GLU A 915 9.57 -26.74 -7.72
C GLU A 915 9.14 -28.20 -8.06
N LEU A 916 9.60 -28.77 -9.19
CA LEU A 916 9.30 -30.15 -9.57
C LEU A 916 10.29 -31.17 -8.98
N GLU A 917 9.81 -32.38 -8.69
CA GLU A 917 10.67 -33.51 -8.36
C GLU A 917 11.54 -33.88 -9.56
N VAL A 918 12.83 -34.17 -9.31
CA VAL A 918 13.86 -34.45 -10.34
C VAL A 918 13.37 -35.46 -11.39
N ALA A 919 12.82 -36.60 -10.97
CA ALA A 919 12.33 -37.64 -11.87
C ALA A 919 11.12 -37.20 -12.73
N VAL A 920 10.31 -36.25 -12.23
CA VAL A 920 9.16 -35.70 -12.97
C VAL A 920 9.64 -34.66 -13.99
N ARG A 921 10.54 -33.76 -13.57
CA ARG A 921 11.18 -32.76 -14.43
C ARG A 921 11.90 -33.41 -15.61
N ASP A 922 12.73 -34.43 -15.33
CA ASP A 922 13.54 -35.09 -16.36
C ASP A 922 12.65 -35.87 -17.35
N MET A 923 11.56 -36.47 -16.87
CA MET A 923 10.51 -37.05 -17.72
C MET A 923 9.80 -36.01 -18.61
N MET A 924 9.53 -34.79 -18.11
CA MET A 924 8.98 -33.71 -18.93
C MET A 924 9.98 -33.19 -19.98
N TYR A 925 11.28 -33.20 -19.67
CA TYR A 925 12.35 -32.92 -20.63
C TYR A 925 12.42 -33.96 -21.75
N ASP A 926 12.41 -35.25 -21.41
CA ASP A 926 12.39 -36.35 -22.39
C ASP A 926 11.19 -36.23 -23.33
N ILE A 927 9.99 -35.96 -22.81
CA ILE A 927 8.77 -35.76 -23.60
C ILE A 927 8.89 -34.56 -24.54
N ALA A 928 9.35 -33.40 -24.05
CA ALA A 928 9.49 -32.19 -24.86
C ALA A 928 10.47 -32.40 -26.04
N ILE A 929 11.63 -33.00 -25.77
CA ILE A 929 12.64 -33.31 -26.79
C ILE A 929 12.17 -34.43 -27.73
N ALA A 930 11.39 -35.41 -27.25
CA ALA A 930 10.81 -36.47 -28.07
C ALA A 930 9.70 -35.98 -29.02
N GLN A 931 9.10 -34.81 -28.78
CA GLN A 931 8.12 -34.18 -29.67
C GLN A 931 8.75 -33.32 -30.79
N LEU A 932 10.04 -32.97 -30.68
CA LEU A 932 10.74 -32.17 -31.70
C LEU A 932 11.05 -32.96 -32.98
N PRO A 933 10.96 -32.33 -34.18
CA PRO A 933 11.46 -32.89 -35.44
C PRO A 933 12.94 -33.29 -35.35
N LYS A 934 13.33 -34.34 -36.08
CA LYS A 934 14.66 -34.96 -35.94
C LYS A 934 15.82 -33.96 -36.07
N SER A 935 15.78 -33.04 -37.04
CA SER A 935 16.84 -32.04 -37.24
C SER A 935 17.03 -31.12 -36.03
N ARG A 936 15.95 -30.58 -35.45
CA ARG A 936 15.99 -29.76 -34.22
C ARG A 936 16.45 -30.59 -33.01
N ARG A 937 15.99 -31.84 -32.91
CA ARG A 937 16.37 -32.78 -31.85
C ARG A 937 17.85 -33.13 -31.88
N ASP A 938 18.38 -33.51 -33.04
CA ASP A 938 19.79 -33.84 -33.24
C ASP A 938 20.67 -32.61 -32.99
N ALA A 939 20.25 -31.41 -33.41
CA ALA A 939 20.94 -30.15 -33.11
C ALA A 939 20.96 -29.84 -31.60
N PHE A 940 19.85 -30.03 -30.88
CA PHE A 940 19.77 -29.85 -29.43
C PHE A 940 20.65 -30.86 -28.67
N LEU A 941 20.62 -32.14 -29.05
CA LEU A 941 21.41 -33.19 -28.41
C LEU A 941 22.91 -33.07 -28.72
N GLY A 942 23.27 -32.46 -29.84
CA GLY A 942 24.65 -32.11 -30.22
C GLY A 942 25.28 -30.95 -29.43
N GLN A 943 24.55 -30.32 -28.51
CA GLN A 943 25.09 -29.32 -27.58
C GLN A 943 25.94 -29.97 -26.47
N MET A 944 26.80 -29.16 -25.83
CA MET A 944 27.62 -29.57 -24.68
C MET A 944 26.76 -30.01 -23.49
N GLY A 945 27.07 -31.15 -22.90
CA GLY A 945 26.39 -31.70 -21.72
C GLY A 945 26.26 -33.22 -21.76
N ARG A 946 26.06 -33.84 -20.60
CA ARG A 946 25.96 -35.29 -20.43
C ARG A 946 24.55 -35.77 -20.76
N ASP A 947 23.55 -35.22 -20.09
CA ASP A 947 22.12 -35.51 -20.26
C ASP A 947 21.34 -34.27 -20.77
N ILE A 948 20.00 -34.29 -20.74
CA ILE A 948 19.18 -33.17 -21.23
C ILE A 948 19.18 -32.00 -20.24
N HIS A 949 19.20 -32.26 -18.92
CA HIS A 949 19.27 -31.20 -17.90
C HIS A 949 20.61 -30.47 -17.96
N ASP A 950 21.70 -31.22 -18.01
CA ASP A 950 23.08 -30.71 -18.15
C ASP A 950 23.22 -29.83 -19.40
N ARG A 951 22.52 -30.16 -20.50
CA ARG A 951 22.44 -29.34 -21.72
C ARG A 951 21.59 -28.07 -21.54
N ILE A 952 20.46 -28.15 -20.84
CA ILE A 952 19.61 -26.98 -20.58
C ILE A 952 20.38 -25.97 -19.71
N ASP A 953 20.96 -26.41 -18.60
CA ASP A 953 21.72 -25.54 -17.69
C ASP A 953 22.94 -24.90 -18.38
N THR A 954 23.64 -25.65 -19.24
CA THR A 954 24.89 -25.18 -19.90
C THR A 954 24.64 -24.28 -21.12
N ASN A 955 23.57 -24.51 -21.90
CA ASN A 955 23.39 -23.90 -23.23
C ASN A 955 22.14 -23.00 -23.33
N SER A 956 21.44 -22.72 -22.23
CA SER A 956 20.26 -21.86 -22.23
C SER A 956 20.58 -20.38 -21.99
N PHE A 957 19.75 -19.53 -22.59
CA PHE A 957 19.79 -18.09 -22.47
C PHE A 957 18.49 -17.58 -21.82
N GLN A 958 18.60 -16.78 -20.75
CA GLN A 958 17.44 -16.38 -19.94
C GLN A 958 16.70 -15.18 -20.55
N PHE A 959 15.38 -15.26 -20.56
CA PHE A 959 14.48 -14.16 -20.93
C PHE A 959 13.22 -14.15 -20.05
N PHE A 960 12.37 -13.13 -20.22
CA PHE A 960 11.17 -12.93 -19.40
C PHE A 960 9.95 -12.81 -20.31
N VAL A 961 8.90 -13.57 -19.99
CA VAL A 961 7.69 -13.70 -20.84
C VAL A 961 6.64 -12.63 -20.51
N HIS A 962 6.61 -12.18 -19.26
CA HIS A 962 5.90 -10.97 -18.84
C HIS A 962 6.95 -9.89 -18.52
N GLY A 963 6.66 -8.62 -18.89
CA GLY A 963 7.64 -7.53 -18.79
C GLY A 963 8.00 -7.11 -17.36
N THR A 964 7.16 -7.48 -16.39
CA THR A 964 7.48 -7.36 -14.97
C THR A 964 8.33 -8.55 -14.52
N GLY A 965 9.46 -8.26 -13.87
CA GLY A 965 10.34 -9.24 -13.21
C GLY A 965 9.75 -9.83 -11.92
N GLU A 966 8.47 -10.18 -11.95
CA GLU A 966 7.76 -10.87 -10.89
C GLU A 966 8.18 -12.35 -10.80
N LYS A 967 7.95 -12.97 -9.64
CA LYS A 967 8.17 -14.40 -9.45
C LYS A 967 7.26 -15.18 -10.40
N GLY A 968 7.84 -16.14 -11.13
CA GLY A 968 7.17 -16.93 -12.16
C GLY A 968 7.52 -16.51 -13.60
N GLY A 969 7.89 -15.25 -13.86
CA GLY A 969 8.04 -14.74 -15.24
C GLY A 969 9.29 -15.20 -16.00
N GLY A 970 10.30 -15.74 -15.30
CA GLY A 970 11.61 -16.10 -15.85
C GLY A 970 11.62 -17.42 -16.63
N HIS A 971 12.17 -17.39 -17.85
CA HIS A 971 12.27 -18.52 -18.76
C HIS A 971 13.69 -18.69 -19.30
N LEU A 972 14.09 -19.91 -19.60
CA LEU A 972 15.32 -20.28 -20.29
C LEU A 972 14.98 -20.74 -21.71
N GLY A 973 15.69 -20.24 -22.72
CA GLY A 973 15.57 -20.70 -24.11
C GLY A 973 16.86 -21.39 -24.56
N CYS A 974 16.74 -22.56 -25.19
CA CYS A 974 17.86 -23.31 -25.78
C CYS A 974 18.01 -22.96 -27.27
N TYR A 975 19.17 -22.44 -27.69
CA TYR A 975 19.42 -21.98 -29.07
C TYR A 975 20.71 -22.64 -29.61
N PRO A 976 20.64 -23.85 -30.21
CA PRO A 976 21.83 -24.68 -30.46
C PRO A 976 22.92 -24.08 -31.39
N ASP A 977 22.56 -23.15 -32.27
CA ASP A 977 23.56 -22.42 -33.08
C ASP A 977 24.31 -21.36 -32.26
N ILE A 978 23.64 -20.75 -31.28
CA ILE A 978 24.19 -19.70 -30.41
C ILE A 978 25.01 -20.32 -29.26
N ALA A 979 24.73 -21.57 -28.90
CA ALA A 979 25.56 -22.38 -27.99
C ALA A 979 27.01 -22.61 -28.51
N ARG A 980 27.31 -22.22 -29.76
CA ARG A 980 28.65 -22.33 -30.39
C ARG A 980 29.53 -21.09 -30.21
N PHE A 981 29.03 -20.01 -29.61
CA PHE A 981 29.87 -18.86 -29.28
C PHE A 981 30.69 -19.16 -28.03
N ASN A 982 31.99 -19.35 -28.22
CA ASN A 982 32.93 -19.63 -27.14
C ASN A 982 33.14 -18.43 -26.21
N HIS A 983 33.67 -18.71 -25.01
CA HIS A 983 34.00 -17.66 -24.07
C HIS A 983 35.20 -16.80 -24.51
N ASP A 984 35.02 -15.48 -24.46
CA ASP A 984 36.09 -14.51 -24.21
C ASP A 984 35.69 -13.51 -23.10
N CYS A 985 36.68 -12.97 -22.37
CA CYS A 985 36.44 -11.91 -21.39
C CYS A 985 36.21 -10.54 -22.03
N ARG A 986 36.62 -10.33 -23.29
CA ARG A 986 36.36 -9.11 -24.08
C ARG A 986 35.66 -9.50 -25.39
N PRO A 987 34.39 -9.95 -25.31
CA PRO A 987 33.67 -10.53 -26.44
C PRO A 987 33.44 -9.50 -27.56
N ASN A 988 33.43 -10.00 -28.80
CA ASN A 988 33.13 -9.23 -29.99
C ASN A 988 31.62 -9.18 -30.35
N PHE A 989 30.76 -9.63 -29.43
CA PHE A 989 29.29 -9.60 -29.56
C PHE A 989 28.59 -8.86 -28.42
N GLU A 990 27.41 -8.33 -28.74
CA GLU A 990 26.69 -7.32 -27.97
C GLU A 990 25.50 -7.86 -27.14
N SER A 991 24.91 -7.01 -26.29
CA SER A 991 23.82 -7.37 -25.36
C SER A 991 22.65 -6.39 -25.36
N SER A 992 21.42 -6.92 -25.32
CA SER A 992 20.21 -6.18 -24.96
C SER A 992 19.67 -6.57 -23.58
N ARG A 993 19.06 -5.58 -22.92
CA ARG A 993 17.85 -5.79 -22.14
C ARG A 993 16.77 -4.84 -22.66
N GLU A 994 15.79 -5.37 -23.38
CA GLU A 994 14.44 -4.80 -23.35
C GLU A 994 13.38 -5.89 -23.56
N ASN A 995 12.73 -6.28 -22.47
CA ASN A 995 11.28 -6.49 -22.47
C ASN A 995 10.74 -5.47 -21.44
N ARG A 996 9.67 -4.76 -21.76
CA ARG A 996 9.37 -3.44 -21.14
C ARG A 996 8.86 -3.50 -19.70
N ASN A 997 9.06 -2.39 -18.98
CA ASN A 997 8.41 -1.99 -17.70
C ASN A 997 8.99 -2.48 -16.36
N ILE A 998 10.31 -2.34 -16.12
CA ILE A 998 10.82 -2.05 -14.76
C ILE A 998 11.78 -0.85 -14.76
N ALA A 999 11.38 0.22 -14.05
CA ALA A 999 12.21 1.38 -13.71
C ALA A 999 12.39 1.49 -12.19
N VAL A 1000 12.83 0.39 -11.53
CA VAL A 1000 12.87 0.25 -10.07
C VAL A 1000 14.22 -0.32 -9.60
N TYR A 1001 14.94 0.45 -8.80
CA TYR A 1001 16.07 0.11 -7.90
C TYR A 1001 17.20 -0.85 -8.38
N GLU A 1002 18.29 -0.22 -8.83
CA GLU A 1002 19.69 -0.39 -8.35
C GLU A 1002 20.37 -1.79 -8.37
N SER A 1003 19.70 -2.83 -8.87
CA SER A 1003 20.19 -4.22 -8.81
C SER A 1003 20.42 -4.88 -10.17
N ALA A 1004 20.05 -4.19 -11.26
CA ALA A 1004 20.09 -4.70 -12.64
C ALA A 1004 21.51 -4.99 -13.17
N ASP A 1005 22.54 -4.36 -12.60
CA ASP A 1005 23.95 -4.45 -13.04
C ASP A 1005 24.65 -5.79 -12.70
N ARG A 1006 23.95 -6.79 -12.13
CA ARG A 1006 24.56 -8.06 -11.66
C ARG A 1006 24.61 -9.19 -12.70
N TYR A 1007 24.04 -8.99 -13.88
CA TYR A 1007 24.00 -10.00 -14.95
C TYR A 1007 24.45 -9.42 -16.28
N SER A 1008 25.69 -9.75 -16.67
CA SER A 1008 26.23 -9.50 -18.01
C SER A 1008 25.62 -10.49 -19.01
N VAL A 1009 24.42 -10.17 -19.48
CA VAL A 1009 23.82 -10.79 -20.66
C VAL A 1009 24.70 -10.42 -21.88
N HIS A 1010 24.74 -11.25 -22.94
CA HIS A 1010 25.58 -11.03 -24.14
C HIS A 1010 24.87 -11.47 -25.43
N TYR A 1011 23.63 -11.02 -25.59
CA TYR A 1011 22.77 -11.24 -26.77
C TYR A 1011 21.55 -10.31 -26.73
N ARG A 1012 20.84 -10.13 -27.85
CA ARG A 1012 19.52 -9.45 -27.89
C ARG A 1012 18.40 -10.48 -28.00
N ILE A 1013 17.68 -10.77 -26.92
CA ILE A 1013 16.41 -11.52 -27.00
C ILE A 1013 15.22 -10.55 -27.01
N THR A 1014 14.38 -10.67 -28.03
CA THR A 1014 13.08 -9.98 -28.14
C THR A 1014 12.05 -11.01 -28.55
N ASN A 1015 10.90 -11.11 -27.85
CA ASN A 1015 9.85 -12.09 -28.12
C ASN A 1015 10.38 -13.53 -28.31
N ALA A 1016 11.22 -13.99 -27.39
CA ALA A 1016 11.95 -15.27 -27.43
C ALA A 1016 12.85 -15.51 -28.67
N THR A 1017 13.12 -14.49 -29.49
CA THR A 1017 14.02 -14.57 -30.65
C THR A 1017 15.33 -13.89 -30.32
N LEU A 1018 16.46 -14.60 -30.49
CA LEU A 1018 17.81 -14.17 -30.15
C LEU A 1018 18.54 -13.64 -31.39
N THR A 1019 18.89 -12.35 -31.40
CA THR A 1019 19.79 -11.73 -32.38
C THR A 1019 21.21 -11.59 -31.83
N THR A 1020 22.20 -11.84 -32.69
CA THR A 1020 23.63 -11.61 -32.42
C THR A 1020 24.19 -10.51 -33.33
N ILE A 1021 24.85 -9.53 -32.73
CA ILE A 1021 25.34 -8.30 -33.39
C ILE A 1021 26.81 -8.08 -33.02
N ALA A 1022 27.64 -7.71 -33.99
CA ALA A 1022 29.05 -7.43 -33.77
C ALA A 1022 29.27 -6.10 -33.01
N SER A 1023 29.82 -6.16 -31.80
CA SER A 1023 30.03 -4.98 -30.93
C SER A 1023 31.20 -4.08 -31.38
N ARG A 1024 32.04 -4.59 -32.28
CA ARG A 1024 33.14 -3.90 -32.97
C ARG A 1024 33.40 -4.58 -34.31
N ASP A 1025 34.30 -4.01 -35.11
CA ASP A 1025 34.81 -4.70 -36.29
C ASP A 1025 35.54 -6.01 -35.91
N ILE A 1026 35.31 -7.07 -36.68
CA ILE A 1026 35.86 -8.41 -36.51
C ILE A 1026 36.62 -8.77 -37.78
N GLN A 1027 37.85 -9.27 -37.64
CA GLN A 1027 38.69 -9.62 -38.80
C GLN A 1027 38.46 -11.05 -39.29
N ARG A 1028 38.72 -11.29 -40.59
CA ARG A 1028 38.64 -12.64 -41.16
C ARG A 1028 39.55 -13.62 -40.39
N GLY A 1029 39.00 -14.76 -39.99
CA GLY A 1029 39.66 -15.82 -39.20
C GLY A 1029 39.58 -15.63 -37.67
N GLU A 1030 39.14 -14.46 -37.21
CA GLU A 1030 38.90 -14.19 -35.79
C GLU A 1030 37.76 -15.06 -35.25
N GLU A 1031 37.86 -15.49 -33.99
CA GLU A 1031 36.84 -16.29 -33.31
C GLU A 1031 35.63 -15.41 -32.91
N LEU A 1032 34.41 -15.92 -33.07
CA LEU A 1032 33.20 -15.24 -32.60
C LEU A 1032 32.89 -15.66 -31.16
N THR A 1033 32.77 -14.70 -30.25
CA THR A 1033 32.82 -14.95 -28.79
C THR A 1033 31.81 -14.13 -27.98
N ILE A 1034 31.32 -14.73 -26.89
CA ILE A 1034 30.49 -14.07 -25.85
C ILE A 1034 31.18 -14.21 -24.48
N SER A 1035 30.70 -13.50 -23.46
CA SER A 1035 31.18 -13.75 -22.09
C SER A 1035 30.22 -14.63 -21.31
N TYR A 1036 30.74 -15.70 -20.68
CA TYR A 1036 29.98 -16.57 -19.77
C TYR A 1036 29.96 -16.03 -18.32
N VAL A 1037 30.69 -14.93 -18.07
CA VAL A 1037 30.85 -14.30 -16.75
C VAL A 1037 30.85 -12.78 -16.85
N ASP A 1038 30.62 -12.10 -15.73
CA ASP A 1038 30.66 -10.64 -15.66
C ASP A 1038 32.05 -10.09 -16.05
N VAL A 1039 32.07 -9.37 -17.17
CA VAL A 1039 33.26 -8.76 -17.80
C VAL A 1039 33.89 -7.68 -16.92
N PHE A 1040 33.15 -7.11 -15.97
CA PHE A 1040 33.62 -6.11 -15.02
C PHE A 1040 34.29 -6.71 -13.77
N LEU A 1041 34.23 -8.02 -13.57
CA LEU A 1041 34.92 -8.70 -12.47
C LEU A 1041 36.45 -8.63 -12.64
N PRO A 1042 37.23 -8.50 -11.55
CA PRO A 1042 38.68 -8.67 -11.59
C PRO A 1042 39.11 -10.06 -12.09
N SER A 1043 40.31 -10.15 -12.66
CA SER A 1043 40.85 -11.35 -13.30
C SER A 1043 40.79 -12.62 -12.44
N LYS A 1044 41.06 -12.51 -11.12
CA LYS A 1044 40.97 -13.62 -10.16
C LYS A 1044 39.53 -14.15 -10.06
N GLU A 1045 38.55 -13.25 -9.97
CA GLU A 1045 37.14 -13.60 -9.85
C GLU A 1045 36.60 -14.16 -11.18
N ARG A 1046 37.01 -13.61 -12.33
CA ARG A 1046 36.68 -14.18 -13.65
C ARG A 1046 37.21 -15.61 -13.75
N LYS A 1047 38.51 -15.85 -13.51
CA LYS A 1047 39.10 -17.19 -13.59
C LYS A 1047 38.43 -18.19 -12.64
N GLN A 1048 38.09 -17.77 -11.42
CA GLN A 1048 37.34 -18.61 -10.48
C GLN A 1048 35.95 -18.97 -11.01
N ARG A 1049 35.16 -18.01 -11.52
CA ARG A 1049 33.82 -18.29 -12.07
C ARG A 1049 33.83 -19.05 -13.39
N ILE A 1050 34.89 -18.95 -14.18
CA ILE A 1050 35.04 -19.72 -15.44
C ILE A 1050 35.36 -21.19 -15.13
N SER A 1051 36.13 -21.47 -14.06
CA SER A 1051 36.48 -22.85 -13.69
C SER A 1051 35.27 -23.75 -13.36
N SER A 1052 34.11 -23.20 -12.96
CA SER A 1052 32.89 -24.01 -12.76
C SER A 1052 32.26 -24.49 -14.07
N TRP A 1053 32.65 -23.93 -15.22
CA TRP A 1053 32.29 -24.44 -16.56
C TRP A 1053 33.22 -25.59 -17.02
N GLY A 1054 34.16 -26.03 -16.19
CA GLY A 1054 35.04 -27.17 -16.48
C GLY A 1054 36.26 -26.86 -17.35
N PHE A 1055 36.55 -25.59 -17.66
CA PHE A 1055 37.72 -25.18 -18.44
C PHE A 1055 38.44 -23.96 -17.84
N GLU A 1056 39.70 -23.74 -18.21
CA GLU A 1056 40.45 -22.52 -17.88
C GLU A 1056 40.34 -21.47 -19.00
N CYS A 1057 40.19 -20.20 -18.64
CA CYS A 1057 39.96 -19.12 -19.61
C CYS A 1057 41.16 -18.89 -20.54
N ALA A 1058 41.00 -19.30 -21.81
CA ALA A 1058 41.99 -19.18 -22.87
C ALA A 1058 41.93 -17.84 -23.65
N CYS A 1059 41.28 -16.78 -23.12
CA CYS A 1059 41.26 -15.48 -23.79
C CYS A 1059 42.60 -14.74 -23.72
N ALA A 1060 42.84 -13.83 -24.67
CA ALA A 1060 44.05 -13.02 -24.72
C ALA A 1060 44.32 -12.26 -23.40
N LEU A 1061 43.28 -11.71 -22.77
CA LEU A 1061 43.40 -10.99 -21.49
C LEU A 1061 43.70 -11.89 -20.27
N CYS A 1062 43.43 -13.19 -20.36
CA CYS A 1062 43.71 -14.16 -19.30
C CYS A 1062 44.99 -14.99 -19.52
N GLN A 1063 45.43 -15.14 -20.77
CA GLN A 1063 46.72 -15.75 -21.12
C GLN A 1063 47.86 -14.73 -21.23
N GLY A 1064 47.54 -13.45 -21.43
CA GLY A 1064 48.50 -12.37 -21.65
C GLY A 1064 49.41 -12.03 -20.45
N PRO A 1065 50.39 -11.12 -20.67
CA PRO A 1065 51.34 -10.70 -19.65
C PRO A 1065 50.67 -10.19 -18.37
N LYS A 1066 51.20 -10.62 -17.20
CA LYS A 1066 50.61 -10.31 -15.88
C LYS A 1066 50.43 -8.80 -15.62
N ASN A 1067 51.29 -7.96 -16.19
CA ASN A 1067 51.18 -6.49 -16.13
C ASN A 1067 49.91 -5.96 -16.81
N GLU A 1068 49.49 -6.55 -17.93
CA GLU A 1068 48.25 -6.17 -18.63
C GLU A 1068 47.02 -6.61 -17.84
N THR A 1069 47.03 -7.83 -17.27
CA THR A 1069 45.98 -8.30 -16.37
C THR A 1069 45.83 -7.39 -15.14
N ILE A 1070 46.95 -6.94 -14.55
CA ILE A 1070 46.97 -6.00 -13.41
C ILE A 1070 46.47 -4.60 -13.82
N ALA A 1071 46.76 -4.15 -15.05
CA ALA A 1071 46.23 -2.90 -15.60
C ALA A 1071 44.71 -2.97 -15.80
N SER A 1072 44.20 -4.06 -16.39
CA SER A 1072 42.75 -4.39 -16.46
C SER A 1072 42.12 -4.30 -15.08
N ASP A 1073 42.68 -5.01 -14.09
CA ASP A 1073 42.13 -5.04 -12.74
C ASP A 1073 42.21 -3.67 -12.04
N LYS A 1074 43.11 -2.77 -12.45
CA LYS A 1074 43.14 -1.36 -11.98
C LYS A 1074 42.02 -0.54 -12.63
N ARG A 1075 41.82 -0.66 -13.94
CA ARG A 1075 40.74 0.04 -14.67
C ARG A 1075 39.36 -0.41 -14.21
N LEU A 1076 39.14 -1.71 -14.01
CA LEU A 1076 37.89 -2.27 -13.47
C LEU A 1076 37.59 -1.81 -12.02
N ARG A 1077 38.62 -1.59 -11.18
CA ARG A 1077 38.42 -0.97 -9.86
C ARG A 1077 38.04 0.52 -9.98
N ARG A 1078 38.69 1.27 -10.87
CA ARG A 1078 38.34 2.68 -11.14
C ARG A 1078 36.93 2.81 -11.72
N PHE A 1079 36.56 1.92 -12.63
CA PHE A 1079 35.22 1.79 -13.20
C PHE A 1079 34.14 1.65 -12.13
N LYS A 1080 34.33 0.70 -11.19
CA LYS A 1080 33.37 0.45 -10.10
C LYS A 1080 33.20 1.65 -9.18
N GLN A 1081 34.27 2.42 -8.95
CA GLN A 1081 34.21 3.70 -8.24
C GLN A 1081 33.41 4.75 -9.04
N LEU A 1082 33.82 5.03 -10.28
CA LEU A 1082 33.19 6.03 -11.15
C LEU A 1082 31.69 5.79 -11.35
N LYS A 1083 31.29 4.52 -11.52
CA LYS A 1083 29.88 4.13 -11.66
C LYS A 1083 29.06 4.48 -10.42
N ALA A 1084 29.61 4.31 -9.22
CA ALA A 1084 28.97 4.68 -7.96
C ALA A 1084 28.90 6.20 -7.76
N ASP A 1085 29.99 6.93 -8.05
CA ASP A 1085 30.04 8.39 -7.92
C ASP A 1085 29.11 9.08 -8.94
N LEU A 1086 28.99 8.56 -10.17
CA LEU A 1086 28.04 9.04 -11.19
C LEU A 1086 26.58 8.72 -10.83
N ASN A 1087 26.29 7.57 -10.20
CA ASN A 1087 24.95 7.21 -9.71
C ASN A 1087 24.47 8.13 -8.57
N ASN A 1088 25.38 8.65 -7.73
CA ASN A 1088 25.01 9.43 -6.56
C ASN A 1088 24.65 10.89 -6.91
N PHE A 1089 23.44 11.10 -7.45
CA PHE A 1089 22.92 12.43 -7.83
C PHE A 1089 22.86 13.46 -6.68
N LYS A 1090 22.96 13.04 -5.41
CA LYS A 1090 22.85 13.91 -4.22
C LYS A 1090 24.16 14.59 -3.84
N GLU A 1091 25.29 13.92 -4.06
CA GLU A 1091 26.61 14.44 -3.68
C GLU A 1091 27.37 15.05 -4.88
N MET A 1092 28.25 16.01 -4.58
CA MET A 1092 29.10 16.70 -5.57
C MET A 1092 30.50 16.07 -5.65
N LYS A 1093 30.57 14.73 -5.71
CA LYS A 1093 31.83 13.95 -5.81
C LYS A 1093 32.44 13.94 -7.21
N VAL A 1094 31.64 14.18 -8.24
CA VAL A 1094 32.05 14.15 -9.65
C VAL A 1094 32.20 15.55 -10.23
N THR A 1095 32.95 15.67 -11.33
CA THR A 1095 33.02 16.85 -12.19
C THR A 1095 32.28 16.56 -13.51
N ALA A 1096 32.18 17.54 -14.42
CA ALA A 1096 31.67 17.30 -15.77
C ALA A 1096 32.46 16.20 -16.50
N GLU A 1097 33.80 16.27 -16.40
CA GLU A 1097 34.75 15.36 -17.07
C GLU A 1097 34.66 13.91 -16.58
N THR A 1098 34.13 13.65 -15.38
CA THR A 1098 33.97 12.29 -14.84
C THR A 1098 33.11 11.39 -15.72
N GLY A 1099 32.20 11.97 -16.52
CA GLY A 1099 31.47 11.24 -17.57
C GLY A 1099 32.37 10.75 -18.69
N ALA A 1100 33.26 11.62 -19.19
CA ALA A 1100 34.21 11.29 -20.26
C ALA A 1100 35.33 10.33 -19.81
N GLU A 1101 35.79 10.45 -18.57
CA GLU A 1101 36.71 9.47 -17.97
C GLU A 1101 36.07 8.06 -17.95
N TYR A 1102 34.79 7.98 -17.57
CA TYR A 1102 34.06 6.73 -17.50
C TYR A 1102 33.84 6.07 -18.87
N THR A 1103 33.61 6.86 -19.94
CA THR A 1103 33.49 6.32 -21.31
C THR A 1103 34.83 5.89 -21.88
N ALA A 1104 35.88 6.70 -21.73
CA ALA A 1104 37.23 6.35 -22.20
C ALA A 1104 37.75 5.04 -21.57
N LEU A 1105 37.40 4.77 -20.31
CA LEU A 1105 37.73 3.52 -19.63
C LEU A 1105 36.95 2.29 -20.14
N HIS A 1106 35.83 2.44 -20.86
CA HIS A 1106 35.23 1.32 -21.59
C HIS A 1106 36.01 1.03 -22.87
N GLU A 1107 36.38 2.08 -23.61
CA GLU A 1107 37.12 1.98 -24.87
C GLU A 1107 38.52 1.38 -24.66
N GLU A 1108 39.26 1.86 -23.64
CA GLU A 1108 40.59 1.35 -23.27
C GLU A 1108 40.57 -0.09 -22.75
N GLU A 1109 39.46 -0.51 -22.13
CA GLU A 1109 39.30 -1.86 -21.56
C GLU A 1109 38.70 -2.86 -22.57
N GLY A 1110 38.29 -2.40 -23.76
CA GLY A 1110 37.68 -3.25 -24.80
C GLY A 1110 36.23 -3.66 -24.52
N LEU A 1111 35.48 -2.83 -23.79
CA LEU A 1111 34.12 -3.11 -23.32
C LEU A 1111 33.05 -2.47 -24.22
N TYR A 1112 33.18 -2.69 -25.53
CA TYR A 1112 32.36 -2.05 -26.56
C TYR A 1112 30.84 -2.31 -26.38
N ALA A 1113 30.46 -3.53 -26.03
CA ALA A 1113 29.08 -3.98 -25.79
C ALA A 1113 28.35 -3.32 -24.58
N HIS A 1114 28.93 -2.29 -23.98
CA HIS A 1114 28.37 -1.53 -22.86
C HIS A 1114 28.49 0.00 -23.05
N LEU A 1115 28.92 0.47 -24.22
CA LEU A 1115 29.17 1.88 -24.52
C LEU A 1115 27.90 2.74 -24.53
N GLY A 1116 26.73 2.21 -24.89
CA GLY A 1116 25.46 2.93 -24.80
C GLY A 1116 25.12 3.28 -23.36
N SER A 1117 25.32 2.32 -22.45
CA SER A 1117 25.23 2.56 -21.00
C SER A 1117 26.25 3.60 -20.50
N ALA A 1118 27.44 3.64 -21.10
CA ALA A 1118 28.53 4.55 -20.75
C ALA A 1118 28.22 5.99 -21.17
N TYR A 1119 27.94 6.19 -22.45
CA TYR A 1119 27.63 7.48 -23.04
C TYR A 1119 26.36 8.08 -22.44
N THR A 1120 25.35 7.27 -22.10
CA THR A 1120 24.15 7.70 -21.35
C THR A 1120 24.53 8.41 -20.05
N ARG A 1121 25.41 7.79 -19.26
CA ARG A 1121 25.86 8.33 -17.96
C ARG A 1121 26.68 9.61 -18.13
N ALA A 1122 27.51 9.68 -19.17
CA ALA A 1122 28.27 10.87 -19.52
C ALA A 1122 27.36 12.03 -19.98
N ALA A 1123 26.39 11.77 -20.87
CA ALA A 1123 25.43 12.75 -21.37
C ALA A 1123 24.59 13.36 -20.24
N LEU A 1124 24.08 12.51 -19.34
CA LEU A 1124 23.35 12.94 -18.14
C LEU A 1124 24.24 13.74 -17.19
N ASN A 1125 25.52 13.39 -17.05
CA ASN A 1125 26.45 14.14 -16.21
C ASN A 1125 26.78 15.53 -16.81
N PHE A 1126 27.02 15.63 -18.12
CA PHE A 1126 27.17 16.94 -18.78
C PHE A 1126 25.90 17.80 -18.67
N ALA A 1127 24.71 17.20 -18.76
CA ALA A 1127 23.45 17.89 -18.49
C ALA A 1127 23.36 18.41 -17.05
N LEU A 1128 23.75 17.62 -16.04
CA LEU A 1128 23.79 18.06 -14.63
C LEU A 1128 24.66 19.31 -14.43
N PHE A 1129 25.79 19.42 -15.14
CA PHE A 1129 26.67 20.60 -15.06
C PHE A 1129 26.25 21.77 -15.97
N GLY A 1130 25.33 21.55 -16.90
CA GLY A 1130 24.87 22.57 -17.85
C GLY A 1130 25.73 22.71 -19.11
N ASP A 1131 26.50 21.69 -19.47
CA ASP A 1131 27.29 21.64 -20.71
C ASP A 1131 26.41 21.10 -21.86
N GLU A 1132 25.76 22.01 -22.60
CA GLU A 1132 24.81 21.63 -23.65
C GLU A 1132 25.49 20.89 -24.80
N LYS A 1133 26.68 21.34 -25.21
CA LYS A 1133 27.37 20.80 -26.37
C LYS A 1133 27.76 19.34 -26.13
N ARG A 1134 28.39 19.05 -24.99
CA ARG A 1134 28.82 17.68 -24.68
C ARG A 1134 27.68 16.81 -24.18
N SER A 1135 26.65 17.37 -23.53
CA SER A 1135 25.41 16.63 -23.27
C SER A 1135 24.76 16.14 -24.57
N ARG A 1136 24.63 17.02 -25.58
CA ARG A 1136 24.10 16.67 -26.91
C ARG A 1136 24.98 15.65 -27.64
N GLU A 1137 26.29 15.86 -27.68
CA GLU A 1137 27.24 14.94 -28.34
C GLU A 1137 27.18 13.53 -27.74
N TYR A 1138 27.29 13.42 -26.41
CA TYR A 1138 27.26 12.13 -25.73
C TYR A 1138 25.87 11.49 -25.77
N ALA A 1139 24.79 12.27 -25.82
CA ALA A 1139 23.43 11.74 -25.98
C ALA A 1139 23.20 11.15 -27.39
N LEU A 1140 23.79 11.74 -28.44
CA LEU A 1140 23.76 11.14 -29.79
C LEU A 1140 24.53 9.82 -29.83
N ARG A 1141 25.77 9.78 -29.31
CA ARG A 1141 26.55 8.54 -29.21
C ARG A 1141 25.83 7.48 -28.37
N ALA A 1142 25.22 7.89 -27.25
CA ALA A 1142 24.40 6.99 -26.43
C ALA A 1142 23.23 6.41 -27.22
N ALA A 1143 22.51 7.23 -27.98
CA ALA A 1143 21.40 6.77 -28.81
C ALA A 1143 21.85 5.83 -29.94
N GLU A 1144 23.03 6.05 -30.53
CA GLU A 1144 23.61 5.17 -31.54
C GLU A 1144 23.96 3.79 -30.95
N GLU A 1145 24.82 3.74 -29.93
CA GLU A 1145 25.19 2.49 -29.26
C GLU A 1145 23.97 1.78 -28.63
N LEU A 1146 23.03 2.51 -28.01
CA LEU A 1146 21.78 1.91 -27.49
C LEU A 1146 20.88 1.34 -28.59
N SER A 1147 20.99 1.84 -29.83
CA SER A 1147 20.27 1.27 -30.98
C SER A 1147 20.86 -0.08 -31.41
N LEU A 1148 22.15 -0.31 -31.14
CA LEU A 1148 22.82 -1.59 -31.34
C LEU A 1148 22.56 -2.50 -30.12
N GLU A 1149 22.94 -2.07 -28.91
CA GLU A 1149 22.69 -2.76 -27.62
C GLU A 1149 21.25 -3.28 -27.55
N LYS A 1150 20.25 -2.39 -27.70
CA LYS A 1150 18.84 -2.69 -27.38
C LYS A 1150 17.90 -2.73 -28.57
N GLY A 1151 18.37 -2.39 -29.77
CA GLY A 1151 17.55 -2.25 -30.97
C GLY A 1151 17.07 -0.80 -31.21
N PRO A 1152 16.77 -0.43 -32.47
CA PRO A 1152 16.57 0.96 -32.88
C PRO A 1152 15.30 1.62 -32.31
N GLU A 1153 14.30 0.83 -31.92
CA GLU A 1153 13.06 1.30 -31.29
C GLU A 1153 13.11 1.29 -29.75
N SER A 1154 14.25 0.93 -29.14
CA SER A 1154 14.38 0.83 -27.68
C SER A 1154 14.05 2.13 -26.95
N GLY A 1155 13.41 2.01 -25.79
CA GLY A 1155 12.95 3.17 -25.02
C GLY A 1155 14.11 4.07 -24.58
N ASP A 1156 15.25 3.46 -24.24
CA ASP A 1156 16.46 4.18 -23.84
C ASP A 1156 17.11 4.93 -25.01
N ALA A 1157 17.17 4.35 -26.21
CA ALA A 1157 17.68 5.05 -27.39
C ALA A 1157 16.79 6.25 -27.75
N GLN A 1158 15.46 6.09 -27.69
CA GLN A 1158 14.53 7.21 -27.88
C GLN A 1158 14.71 8.30 -26.81
N ALA A 1159 14.88 7.94 -25.54
CA ALA A 1159 15.13 8.90 -24.46
C ALA A 1159 16.44 9.67 -24.66
N MET A 1160 17.50 9.02 -25.16
CA MET A 1160 18.76 9.68 -25.49
C MET A 1160 18.67 10.57 -26.73
N ARG A 1161 17.86 10.22 -27.75
CA ARG A 1161 17.54 11.12 -28.87
C ARG A 1161 16.83 12.38 -28.36
N GLY A 1162 15.83 12.25 -27.49
CA GLY A 1162 15.13 13.39 -26.88
C GLY A 1162 16.04 14.26 -25.99
N LEU A 1163 16.95 13.65 -25.21
CA LEU A 1163 17.99 14.37 -24.47
C LEU A 1163 18.92 15.14 -25.42
N ALA A 1164 19.30 14.54 -26.55
CA ALA A 1164 20.15 15.18 -27.55
C ALA A 1164 19.44 16.35 -28.23
N GLU A 1165 18.15 16.24 -28.56
CA GLU A 1165 17.36 17.30 -29.19
C GLU A 1165 17.30 18.56 -28.30
N ASN A 1166 16.93 18.39 -27.02
CA ASN A 1166 16.77 19.50 -26.08
C ASN A 1166 17.34 19.19 -24.68
N PRO A 1167 18.67 19.30 -24.48
CA PRO A 1167 19.29 19.04 -23.18
C PRO A 1167 18.77 19.94 -22.06
N ARG A 1168 18.29 21.15 -22.39
CA ARG A 1168 17.81 22.16 -21.43
C ARG A 1168 16.44 21.85 -20.84
N ALA A 1169 15.60 21.09 -21.54
CA ALA A 1169 14.29 20.66 -21.06
C ALA A 1169 14.37 19.38 -20.20
N HIS A 1170 15.48 18.64 -20.27
CA HIS A 1170 15.63 17.39 -19.51
C HIS A 1170 15.80 17.65 -18.00
N TRP A 1171 15.19 16.80 -17.17
CA TRP A 1171 15.05 17.01 -15.72
C TRP A 1171 16.37 17.09 -14.93
N THR A 1172 17.49 16.64 -15.51
CA THR A 1172 18.83 16.77 -14.92
C THR A 1172 19.45 18.15 -15.11
N TRP A 1173 18.96 18.97 -16.05
CA TRP A 1173 19.66 20.17 -16.51
C TRP A 1173 20.09 21.12 -15.39
N GLY A 1174 21.39 21.40 -15.32
CA GLY A 1174 21.99 22.40 -14.43
C GLY A 1174 21.98 22.07 -12.93
N LYS A 1175 21.49 20.90 -12.48
CA LYS A 1175 21.36 20.57 -11.05
C LYS A 1175 22.67 20.50 -10.24
N ARG A 1176 23.82 20.38 -10.92
CA ARG A 1176 25.17 20.44 -10.34
C ARG A 1176 25.96 21.68 -10.79
N ARG A 1177 25.34 22.62 -11.53
CA ARG A 1177 25.98 23.88 -11.90
C ARG A 1177 26.35 24.64 -10.63
N LYS A 1178 27.64 24.98 -10.46
CA LYS A 1178 28.06 25.84 -9.35
C LYS A 1178 27.28 27.14 -9.42
N VAL A 1179 26.70 27.55 -8.29
CA VAL A 1179 26.31 28.95 -8.09
C VAL A 1179 27.61 29.70 -7.83
N GLU A 1180 28.14 30.35 -8.87
CA GLU A 1180 29.05 31.48 -8.66
C GLU A 1180 28.28 32.55 -7.89
N LYS A 1181 28.90 33.05 -6.83
CA LYS A 1181 28.28 33.86 -5.76
C LYS A 1181 29.21 35.01 -5.42
#